data_AF-A0A971B5C6-F1
#
_entry.id   AF-A0A971B5C6-F1
#
_cell.length_a   1.000
_cell.length_b   1.000
_cell.length_c   1.000
_cell.angle_alpha   90.00
_cell.angle_beta   90.00
_cell.angle_gamma   90.00
#
_symmetry.space_group_name_H-M   'P 1'
#
loop_
_entity.id
_entity.type
_entity.pdbx_description
1 polymer ?
#
loop_
_entity_poly.entity_id
_entity_poly.type
_entity_poly.pdbx_seq_one_letter_code
_entity_poly.pdbx_strand_id
1 'polypeptide(L)'
;MNRVIPFLFFLFAVIPGTSFRADASGKEILYLSGTGFDNTKTWEFFCTSGRNSGRWTTIEVPSHWEQQGFGEYDYGRDYRTYGKKFRFSDEKGIYKHHFNVPARWKRKRVFVVFEGSMTDTEVKINGQPAGEIHQGAFYRFQYDITDKLRFGGENLLEATVSKMSSDRSVNNAERYADYWVFGGIFRPVYLEAFPAEYIERVAIDAQADGTFVMDLFPAGVKGSRTVEAVITGDDHQVVATCKAIVTPDDSVVTLSCNADHPKTWSAETPHLYMVTITLKKGIQNLFTTSEKFGFRTIEIREGDGIYLNGTKIKMKGINRHAFWPESGRCLNDRINLEDVLLMKSMNMNAVRCAHYPPDKSFLHYCDSLGLYVLDELAGWQNAYSTAAGEKLVKEMVLRDLNHPSVIFWSNGNEGGTNKELDDDFGRWDKSGRPVIHAHHRPGNDFNGIDCNHYENYYSSRKILAEGKIYMPTEFLHAQDDGGGGAALEDFWELFWNTPNSGGGFLWALVDEAVVRTDLNGFLDANRVNGPDGVVGPHREKEGSYYAIREIFSPVKVTLPKITATFDGKIPAENRFHFTNLRECRFEWQLVNFSGIADRQPFHTVIQSGQVTSPDLKPLQQGFLILELPTDFARADALYLKAFDPHGKEIFCWSQKINGNRKSTNQLVSLTLDEQQQKLRDRLRAQGVEEDNILPIERQAADLTREKGIPEILESDTLITLKAAGIAVTFSKTDGTIRRISNDLGLPIPFGQGPLLTGGMARMTGILQFTTPDFASLVMSYSGDLKNVVWKMYPSGWLELNYEYLLPGPHPFAGISFTFPESDIIGVKWLGKGPTNVWKNRMAGGVLDVWQRFYNNRLPGDNHWGLPQFKGYFDDVSWMEFNSVDGKFTVVAAEEDLFVRLFDFHALSGPRNYPALPPGNLSFLDAIPPVGTKLAMGISNDTPNLGPAGEMNTMEHPVRRTLFFYFGLL
;
A
#
# COMPACT_ATOMS: atom_id res chain seq x y z
N MET A 1 -7.38 -34.70 -10.83
CA MET A 1 -7.71 -35.38 -12.10
C MET A 1 -7.16 -34.52 -13.24
N ASN A 2 -6.03 -34.93 -13.80
CA ASN A 2 -5.27 -34.18 -14.78
C ASN A 2 -6.01 -34.11 -16.12
N ARG A 3 -6.10 -32.92 -16.72
CA ARG A 3 -6.39 -32.76 -18.15
C ARG A 3 -5.33 -31.87 -18.79
N VAL A 4 -4.40 -32.56 -19.45
CA VAL A 4 -3.39 -32.03 -20.37
C VAL A 4 -4.07 -31.84 -21.72
N ILE A 5 -3.94 -30.65 -22.31
CA ILE A 5 -4.39 -30.34 -23.68
C ILE A 5 -3.14 -30.37 -24.59
N PRO A 6 -3.16 -31.07 -25.74
CA PRO A 6 -1.97 -31.27 -26.57
C PRO A 6 -1.75 -30.10 -27.54
N PHE A 7 -0.49 -29.66 -27.64
CA PHE A 7 0.02 -28.77 -28.68
C PHE A 7 0.09 -29.51 -30.03
N LEU A 8 -0.62 -29.00 -31.05
CA LEU A 8 -0.45 -29.41 -32.44
C LEU A 8 0.74 -28.66 -33.07
N PHE A 9 1.76 -29.41 -33.49
CA PHE A 9 2.81 -28.94 -34.38
C PHE A 9 2.29 -28.86 -35.82
N PHE A 10 2.24 -27.66 -36.40
CA PHE A 10 2.07 -27.48 -37.85
C PHE A 10 3.45 -27.37 -38.52
N LEU A 11 3.79 -28.37 -39.34
CA LEU A 11 4.86 -28.29 -40.32
C LEU A 11 4.48 -27.28 -41.42
N PHE A 12 5.27 -26.23 -41.61
CA PHE A 12 5.19 -25.39 -42.80
C PHE A 12 6.22 -25.87 -43.85
N ALA A 13 5.70 -26.19 -45.04
CA ALA A 13 6.46 -26.52 -46.23
C ALA A 13 7.20 -25.29 -46.79
N VAL A 14 8.45 -25.48 -47.21
CA VAL A 14 9.32 -24.48 -47.83
C VAL A 14 8.94 -24.32 -49.30
N ILE A 15 8.59 -23.09 -49.71
CA ILE A 15 8.54 -22.65 -51.11
C ILE A 15 9.59 -21.55 -51.28
N PRO A 16 10.54 -21.63 -52.25
CA PRO A 16 11.53 -20.58 -52.45
C PRO A 16 10.93 -19.47 -53.32
N GLY A 17 10.41 -18.43 -52.66
CA GLY A 17 10.01 -17.17 -53.29
C GLY A 17 11.04 -16.09 -52.97
N THR A 18 11.76 -15.62 -53.97
CA THR A 18 12.65 -14.45 -53.87
C THR A 18 11.84 -13.19 -53.60
N SER A 19 11.88 -12.71 -52.36
CA SER A 19 11.43 -11.37 -51.99
C SER A 19 12.60 -10.62 -51.36
N PHE A 20 13.31 -9.82 -52.17
CA PHE A 20 14.11 -8.72 -51.63
C PHE A 20 13.15 -7.64 -51.11
N ARG A 21 12.59 -7.85 -49.92
CA ARG A 21 12.14 -6.74 -49.09
C ARG A 21 13.41 -6.21 -48.43
N ALA A 22 13.84 -5.01 -48.82
CA ALA A 22 14.84 -4.30 -48.06
C ALA A 22 14.21 -3.96 -46.71
N ASP A 23 14.43 -4.81 -45.71
CA ASP A 23 13.99 -4.56 -44.34
C ASP A 23 14.64 -3.26 -43.86
N ALA A 24 13.79 -2.32 -43.44
CA ALA A 24 14.25 -1.12 -42.76
C ALA A 24 14.97 -1.55 -41.48
N SER A 25 16.22 -1.12 -41.29
CA SER A 25 16.89 -1.37 -40.00
C SER A 25 16.45 -0.30 -39.01
N GLY A 26 15.74 -0.69 -37.95
CA GLY A 26 15.59 0.16 -36.76
C GLY A 26 16.90 0.33 -35.98
N LYS A 27 16.83 1.01 -34.84
CA LYS A 27 17.97 1.04 -33.92
C LYS A 27 18.22 -0.37 -33.36
N GLU A 28 19.49 -0.76 -33.28
CA GLU A 28 19.89 -2.01 -32.63
C GLU A 28 20.37 -1.70 -31.21
N ILE A 29 19.97 -2.52 -30.23
CA ILE A 29 20.40 -2.41 -28.83
C ILE A 29 21.31 -3.60 -28.48
N LEU A 30 22.43 -3.32 -27.83
CA LEU A 30 23.32 -4.34 -27.26
C LEU A 30 23.60 -4.03 -25.79
N TYR A 31 23.01 -4.80 -24.88
CA TYR A 31 23.27 -4.66 -23.45
C TYR A 31 24.71 -5.04 -23.08
N LEU A 32 25.41 -4.13 -22.40
CA LEU A 32 26.76 -4.34 -21.86
C LEU A 32 26.73 -4.74 -20.38
N SER A 33 25.71 -4.30 -19.65
CA SER A 33 25.30 -4.86 -18.36
C SER A 33 24.20 -5.91 -18.57
N GLY A 34 23.55 -6.35 -17.48
CA GLY A 34 22.22 -6.92 -17.56
C GLY A 34 21.11 -5.86 -17.42
N THR A 35 19.86 -6.28 -17.18
CA THR A 35 18.66 -5.41 -17.24
C THR A 35 18.05 -5.06 -15.87
N GLY A 36 18.54 -5.66 -14.79
CA GLY A 36 18.03 -5.45 -13.42
C GLY A 36 18.84 -6.27 -12.42
N PHE A 37 18.51 -6.21 -11.14
CA PHE A 37 19.29 -6.91 -10.10
C PHE A 37 19.30 -8.44 -10.23
N ASP A 38 18.31 -9.02 -10.92
CA ASP A 38 18.14 -10.46 -11.18
C ASP A 38 18.69 -10.90 -12.54
N ASN A 39 19.14 -9.96 -13.37
CA ASN A 39 19.78 -10.19 -14.64
C ASN A 39 20.94 -9.21 -14.77
N THR A 40 22.14 -9.66 -14.43
CA THR A 40 23.36 -8.86 -14.37
C THR A 40 24.43 -9.39 -15.31
N LYS A 41 25.51 -8.63 -15.45
CA LYS A 41 26.77 -9.10 -16.05
C LYS A 41 27.94 -8.77 -15.16
N THR A 42 28.86 -9.72 -15.05
CA THR A 42 30.10 -9.60 -14.30
C THR A 42 31.08 -8.65 -15.01
N TRP A 43 31.50 -7.59 -14.32
CA TRP A 43 32.50 -6.63 -14.77
C TRP A 43 33.71 -6.68 -13.83
N GLU A 44 34.90 -6.31 -14.32
CA GLU A 44 36.05 -6.08 -13.44
C GLU A 44 35.83 -4.81 -12.63
N PHE A 45 36.21 -4.83 -11.36
CA PHE A 45 35.88 -3.77 -10.41
C PHE A 45 37.01 -3.49 -9.43
N PHE A 46 37.20 -2.22 -9.10
CA PHE A 46 38.09 -1.74 -8.04
C PHE A 46 37.36 -0.67 -7.23
N CYS A 47 37.21 -0.91 -5.93
CA CYS A 47 36.68 0.09 -4.99
C CYS A 47 37.84 0.77 -4.25
N THR A 48 37.82 2.10 -4.13
CA THR A 48 38.96 2.85 -3.55
C THR A 48 39.08 2.76 -2.03
N SER A 49 37.97 2.59 -1.32
CA SER A 49 37.91 2.56 0.15
C SER A 49 36.65 1.83 0.65
N GLY A 50 36.52 1.64 1.96
CA GLY A 50 35.43 0.86 2.54
C GLY A 50 35.66 -0.65 2.43
N ARG A 51 34.59 -1.44 2.51
CA ARG A 51 34.67 -2.91 2.43
C ARG A 51 35.19 -3.37 1.08
N ASN A 52 35.96 -4.46 1.08
CA ASN A 52 36.53 -5.10 -0.13
C ASN A 52 37.25 -4.15 -1.12
N SER A 53 37.95 -3.14 -0.60
CA SER A 53 38.62 -2.10 -1.38
C SER A 53 40.13 -2.34 -1.59
N GLY A 54 40.77 -1.52 -2.44
CA GLY A 54 42.22 -1.51 -2.63
C GLY A 54 42.78 -2.60 -3.54
N ARG A 55 41.93 -3.40 -4.19
CA ARG A 55 42.30 -4.47 -5.12
C ARG A 55 41.28 -4.62 -6.25
N TRP A 56 41.75 -5.12 -7.39
CA TRP A 56 40.87 -5.53 -8.50
C TRP A 56 40.18 -6.85 -8.17
N THR A 57 38.90 -6.93 -8.51
CA THR A 57 38.00 -8.07 -8.34
C THR A 57 36.92 -7.99 -9.43
N THR A 58 35.76 -8.59 -9.21
CA THR A 58 34.58 -8.47 -10.06
C THR A 58 33.35 -7.94 -9.29
N ILE A 59 32.39 -7.39 -10.03
CA ILE A 59 31.08 -6.96 -9.54
C ILE A 59 30.01 -7.27 -10.59
N GLU A 60 28.79 -7.57 -10.15
CA GLU A 60 27.64 -7.70 -11.05
C GLU A 60 27.04 -6.33 -11.38
N VAL A 61 26.75 -6.06 -12.65
CA VAL A 61 26.17 -4.81 -13.14
C VAL A 61 24.86 -5.09 -13.89
N PRO A 62 23.75 -4.39 -13.59
CA PRO A 62 23.63 -3.25 -12.66
C PRO A 62 23.54 -3.65 -11.19
N SER A 63 24.03 -2.79 -10.29
CA SER A 63 23.91 -2.95 -8.83
C SER A 63 24.35 -1.71 -8.04
N HIS A 64 24.06 -1.73 -6.73
CA HIS A 64 24.80 -0.94 -5.75
C HIS A 64 25.96 -1.76 -5.19
N TRP A 65 27.15 -1.15 -5.09
CA TRP A 65 28.33 -1.88 -4.63
C TRP A 65 28.22 -2.27 -3.14
N GLU A 66 27.45 -1.52 -2.35
CA GLU A 66 27.19 -1.83 -0.95
C GLU A 66 26.44 -3.16 -0.81
N GLN A 67 25.53 -3.46 -1.74
CA GLN A 67 24.78 -4.72 -1.80
C GLN A 67 25.62 -5.91 -2.28
N GLN A 68 26.86 -5.68 -2.73
CA GLN A 68 27.80 -6.74 -3.11
C GLN A 68 29.03 -6.80 -2.20
N GLY A 69 28.95 -6.17 -1.02
CA GLY A 69 30.02 -6.27 -0.02
C GLY A 69 31.15 -5.26 -0.20
N PHE A 70 30.96 -4.21 -1.01
CA PHE A 70 31.94 -3.14 -1.21
C PHE A 70 31.52 -1.84 -0.53
N GLY A 71 32.44 -0.89 -0.39
CA GLY A 71 32.13 0.44 0.15
C GLY A 71 31.53 0.39 1.56
N GLU A 72 30.81 1.45 1.93
CA GLU A 72 30.16 1.61 3.24
C GLU A 72 28.72 2.09 3.09
N TYR A 73 27.81 1.65 3.97
CA TYR A 73 26.42 2.12 3.94
C TYR A 73 26.31 3.46 4.67
N ASP A 74 25.66 4.44 4.03
CA ASP A 74 25.29 5.72 4.63
C ASP A 74 23.78 5.97 4.44
N TYR A 75 23.20 6.75 5.34
CA TYR A 75 21.88 7.33 5.17
C TYR A 75 21.99 8.85 5.09
N GLY A 76 21.28 9.50 4.17
CA GLY A 76 21.51 10.91 3.83
C GLY A 76 21.28 11.90 4.99
N ARG A 77 20.60 11.45 6.06
CA ARG A 77 20.40 12.20 7.31
C ARG A 77 21.36 11.84 8.45
N ASP A 78 22.42 11.08 8.19
CA ASP A 78 23.36 10.66 9.24
C ASP A 78 24.09 11.83 9.93
N TYR A 79 24.23 12.97 9.26
CA TYR A 79 24.70 14.21 9.88
C TYR A 79 23.74 14.76 10.96
N ARG A 80 22.45 14.38 10.96
CA ARG A 80 21.50 14.70 12.03
C ARG A 80 21.57 13.66 13.14
N THR A 81 21.72 12.39 12.81
CA THR A 81 21.77 11.26 13.77
C THR A 81 23.07 11.22 14.56
N TYR A 82 24.21 11.33 13.87
CA TYR A 82 25.56 11.21 14.44
C TYR A 82 26.28 12.58 14.58
N GLY A 83 25.59 13.66 14.20
CA GLY A 83 26.04 15.05 14.36
C GLY A 83 26.70 15.65 13.12
N LYS A 84 26.73 16.99 13.06
CA LYS A 84 27.14 17.78 11.88
C LYS A 84 28.57 17.52 11.35
N LYS A 85 29.40 16.81 12.12
CA LYS A 85 30.76 16.42 11.73
C LYS A 85 30.84 15.01 11.14
N PHE A 86 29.70 14.32 11.01
CA PHE A 86 29.64 13.03 10.32
C PHE A 86 30.23 13.17 8.92
N ARG A 87 31.12 12.23 8.58
CA ARG A 87 31.76 12.20 7.27
C ARG A 87 31.11 11.08 6.48
N PHE A 88 30.40 11.45 5.43
CA PHE A 88 29.89 10.52 4.44
C PHE A 88 31.02 9.82 3.71
N SER A 89 30.77 8.59 3.32
CA SER A 89 31.69 7.77 2.55
C SER A 89 31.82 8.34 1.14
N ASP A 90 33.05 8.52 0.69
CA ASP A 90 33.41 9.21 -0.56
C ASP A 90 34.18 8.29 -1.52
N GLU A 91 34.02 6.97 -1.38
CA GLU A 91 34.66 5.97 -2.22
C GLU A 91 34.25 6.08 -3.69
N LYS A 92 35.13 5.57 -4.56
CA LYS A 92 34.92 5.49 -6.00
C LYS A 92 34.97 4.03 -6.45
N GLY A 93 34.12 3.70 -7.40
CA GLY A 93 34.13 2.45 -8.14
C GLY A 93 34.79 2.64 -9.51
N ILE A 94 35.80 1.85 -9.82
CA ILE A 94 36.45 1.82 -11.14
C ILE A 94 36.08 0.50 -11.80
N TYR A 95 35.45 0.57 -12.96
CA TYR A 95 34.89 -0.57 -13.68
C TYR A 95 35.63 -0.78 -14.99
N LYS A 96 35.78 -2.05 -15.39
CA LYS A 96 36.22 -2.44 -16.74
C LYS A 96 35.34 -3.55 -17.31
N HIS A 97 34.98 -3.42 -18.58
CA HIS A 97 34.20 -4.41 -19.29
C HIS A 97 34.68 -4.56 -20.73
N HIS A 98 35.10 -5.78 -21.09
CA HIS A 98 35.43 -6.14 -22.46
C HIS A 98 34.16 -6.54 -23.22
N PHE A 99 33.95 -5.96 -24.40
CA PHE A 99 32.77 -6.21 -25.22
C PHE A 99 33.10 -6.22 -26.71
N ASN A 100 32.27 -6.93 -27.49
CA ASN A 100 32.43 -7.02 -28.94
C ASN A 100 31.33 -6.22 -29.64
N VAL A 101 31.72 -5.41 -30.63
CA VAL A 101 30.78 -4.71 -31.50
C VAL A 101 30.71 -5.40 -32.86
N PRO A 102 29.51 -5.73 -33.39
CA PRO A 102 29.38 -6.37 -34.69
C PRO A 102 30.04 -5.56 -35.82
N ALA A 103 30.76 -6.23 -36.73
CA ALA A 103 31.39 -5.57 -37.89
C ALA A 103 30.38 -4.80 -38.76
N ARG A 104 29.13 -5.27 -38.81
CA ARG A 104 28.02 -4.62 -39.53
C ARG A 104 27.67 -3.21 -39.01
N TRP A 105 28.10 -2.84 -37.81
CA TRP A 105 27.89 -1.49 -37.26
C TRP A 105 28.90 -0.45 -37.74
N LYS A 106 29.92 -0.80 -38.55
CA LYS A 106 30.98 0.13 -39.01
C LYS A 106 30.48 1.40 -39.72
N ARG A 107 29.25 1.42 -40.23
CA ARG A 107 28.61 2.57 -40.89
C ARG A 107 27.41 3.13 -40.11
N LYS A 108 27.27 2.72 -38.85
CA LYS A 108 26.24 3.18 -37.93
C LYS A 108 26.79 4.25 -37.01
N ARG A 109 25.89 5.06 -36.44
CA ARG A 109 26.20 5.91 -35.28
C ARG A 109 25.93 5.08 -34.03
N VAL A 110 26.91 4.97 -33.14
CA VAL A 110 26.84 4.13 -31.95
C VAL A 110 26.99 4.99 -30.71
N PHE A 111 25.99 4.91 -29.84
CA PHE A 111 25.96 5.59 -28.55
C PHE A 111 26.14 4.56 -27.43
N VAL A 112 26.87 4.91 -26.38
CA VAL A 112 26.79 4.20 -25.09
C VAL A 112 25.79 4.93 -24.21
N VAL A 113 24.88 4.19 -23.60
CA VAL A 113 23.78 4.71 -22.77
C VAL A 113 23.93 4.15 -21.36
N PHE A 114 23.84 5.01 -20.37
CA PHE A 114 23.72 4.67 -18.95
C PHE A 114 22.35 5.13 -18.48
N GLU A 115 21.49 4.20 -18.02
CA GLU A 115 20.15 4.52 -17.50
C GLU A 115 20.18 5.13 -16.08
N GLY A 116 21.31 5.04 -15.40
CA GLY A 116 21.53 5.62 -14.07
C GLY A 116 22.80 5.09 -13.41
N SER A 117 23.59 6.01 -12.83
CA SER A 117 24.88 5.71 -12.21
C SER A 117 25.15 6.70 -11.08
N MET A 118 25.47 6.23 -9.88
CA MET A 118 25.63 7.07 -8.69
C MET A 118 27.10 7.35 -8.39
N THR A 119 27.65 8.55 -8.61
CA THR A 119 26.97 9.83 -8.94
C THR A 119 27.68 10.59 -10.05
N ASP A 120 28.96 10.93 -9.87
CA ASP A 120 29.76 11.47 -10.96
C ASP A 120 30.33 10.31 -11.75
N THR A 121 30.07 10.26 -13.06
CA THR A 121 30.45 9.15 -13.93
C THR A 121 31.34 9.62 -15.08
N GLU A 122 32.61 9.22 -15.03
CA GLU A 122 33.57 9.35 -16.14
C GLU A 122 33.55 8.05 -16.97
N VAL A 123 33.39 8.15 -18.29
CA VAL A 123 33.37 6.98 -19.19
C VAL A 123 34.48 7.07 -20.24
N LYS A 124 35.19 5.97 -20.46
CA LYS A 124 36.20 5.82 -21.52
C LYS A 124 35.91 4.59 -22.36
N ILE A 125 36.20 4.69 -23.65
CA ILE A 125 36.20 3.58 -24.60
C ILE A 125 37.59 3.45 -25.18
N ASN A 126 38.21 2.28 -25.02
CA ASN A 126 39.57 1.99 -25.49
C ASN A 126 40.60 3.05 -25.01
N GLY A 127 40.49 3.50 -23.76
CA GLY A 127 41.34 4.53 -23.15
C GLY A 127 41.01 5.98 -23.52
N GLN A 128 40.05 6.23 -24.41
CA GLN A 128 39.65 7.58 -24.82
C GLN A 128 38.38 8.03 -24.09
N PRO A 129 38.30 9.27 -23.56
CA PRO A 129 37.08 9.81 -22.97
C PRO A 129 35.88 9.75 -23.93
N ALA A 130 34.75 9.21 -23.46
CA ALA A 130 33.51 9.16 -24.24
C ALA A 130 32.85 10.54 -24.36
N GLY A 131 32.92 11.35 -23.29
CA GLY A 131 32.41 12.72 -23.23
C GLY A 131 32.78 13.39 -21.89
N GLU A 132 32.07 14.47 -21.55
CA GLU A 132 32.19 15.13 -20.24
C GLU A 132 31.78 14.20 -19.10
N ILE A 133 32.30 14.41 -17.89
CA ILE A 133 31.85 13.70 -16.70
C ILE A 133 30.36 14.04 -16.48
N HIS A 134 29.52 13.02 -16.41
CA HIS A 134 28.11 13.20 -16.06
C HIS A 134 27.97 13.37 -14.55
N GLN A 135 27.09 14.27 -14.11
CA GLN A 135 26.86 14.57 -12.69
C GLN A 135 25.36 14.51 -12.39
N GLY A 136 24.96 13.54 -11.57
CA GLY A 136 23.60 13.34 -11.09
C GLY A 136 23.16 11.88 -11.23
N ALA A 137 22.62 11.28 -10.17
CA ALA A 137 22.49 9.82 -10.14
C ALA A 137 21.34 9.25 -10.96
N PHE A 138 20.22 9.96 -11.02
CA PHE A 138 18.93 9.37 -11.38
C PHE A 138 18.59 9.46 -12.88
N TYR A 139 19.46 10.10 -13.66
CA TYR A 139 19.19 10.53 -15.02
C TYR A 139 19.91 9.65 -16.03
N ARG A 140 19.25 9.44 -17.18
CA ARG A 140 19.84 8.73 -18.31
C ARG A 140 20.71 9.69 -19.11
N PHE A 141 21.96 9.29 -19.33
CA PHE A 141 22.89 10.01 -20.20
C PHE A 141 23.51 9.10 -21.25
N GLN A 142 24.01 9.70 -22.33
CA GLN A 142 24.62 8.97 -23.43
C GLN A 142 25.75 9.75 -24.12
N TYR A 143 26.67 9.02 -24.75
CA TYR A 143 27.75 9.59 -25.55
C TYR A 143 27.86 8.90 -26.91
N ASP A 144 28.13 9.68 -27.96
CA ASP A 144 28.53 9.14 -29.25
C ASP A 144 29.97 8.61 -29.17
N ILE A 145 30.12 7.30 -29.35
CA ILE A 145 31.40 6.59 -29.28
C ILE A 145 31.80 5.98 -30.62
N THR A 146 31.13 6.38 -31.72
CA THR A 146 31.33 5.80 -33.06
C THR A 146 32.79 5.80 -33.49
N ASP A 147 33.50 6.89 -33.22
CA ASP A 147 34.91 7.12 -33.58
C ASP A 147 35.92 6.42 -32.64
N LYS A 148 35.44 5.87 -31.51
CA LYS A 148 36.26 5.21 -30.47
C LYS A 148 36.21 3.69 -30.57
N LEU A 149 35.32 3.14 -31.39
CA LEU A 149 35.05 1.70 -31.49
C LEU A 149 35.93 0.97 -32.51
N ARG A 150 36.31 -0.25 -32.15
CA ARG A 150 36.90 -1.28 -33.01
C ARG A 150 35.78 -2.21 -33.48
N PHE A 151 35.26 -1.97 -34.68
CA PHE A 151 34.18 -2.78 -35.25
C PHE A 151 34.66 -4.18 -35.67
N GLY A 152 33.91 -5.21 -35.30
CA GLY A 152 34.26 -6.61 -35.59
C GLY A 152 35.36 -7.17 -34.68
N GLY A 153 35.66 -6.49 -33.58
CA GLY A 153 36.65 -6.94 -32.59
C GLY A 153 36.28 -6.47 -31.19
N GLU A 154 37.20 -6.75 -30.27
CA GLU A 154 37.05 -6.45 -28.86
C GLU A 154 37.32 -4.97 -28.57
N ASN A 155 36.51 -4.42 -27.67
CA ASN A 155 36.56 -3.08 -27.14
C ASN A 155 36.58 -3.14 -25.62
N LEU A 156 37.17 -2.12 -24.99
CA LEU A 156 37.18 -1.96 -23.55
C LEU A 156 36.34 -0.74 -23.16
N LEU A 157 35.35 -0.95 -22.30
CA LEU A 157 34.65 0.12 -21.58
C LEU A 157 35.31 0.26 -20.22
N GLU A 158 35.63 1.48 -19.83
CA GLU A 158 36.12 1.83 -18.50
C GLU A 158 35.21 2.92 -17.92
N ALA A 159 34.77 2.75 -16.68
CA ALA A 159 33.97 3.77 -16.00
C ALA A 159 34.52 4.04 -14.60
N THR A 160 34.68 5.33 -14.25
CA THR A 160 34.98 5.75 -12.88
C THR A 160 33.74 6.43 -12.31
N VAL A 161 33.20 5.87 -11.24
CA VAL A 161 31.97 6.32 -10.60
C VAL A 161 32.30 6.80 -9.19
N SER A 162 32.02 8.07 -8.88
CA SER A 162 32.25 8.64 -7.55
C SER A 162 30.95 8.69 -6.75
N LYS A 163 30.94 8.16 -5.53
CA LYS A 163 29.76 8.18 -4.65
C LYS A 163 29.30 9.60 -4.33
N MET A 164 30.24 10.45 -3.96
CA MET A 164 30.03 11.88 -3.76
C MET A 164 30.46 12.64 -5.02
N SER A 165 29.62 13.56 -5.46
CA SER A 165 29.87 14.42 -6.62
C SER A 165 31.01 15.41 -6.33
N SER A 166 31.72 15.82 -7.37
CA SER A 166 32.62 16.96 -7.32
C SER A 166 31.87 18.30 -7.31
N ASP A 167 30.61 18.33 -7.77
CA ASP A 167 29.71 19.47 -7.62
C ASP A 167 28.98 19.39 -6.27
N ARG A 168 29.14 20.43 -5.46
CA ARG A 168 28.53 20.51 -4.13
C ARG A 168 26.99 20.56 -4.19
N SER A 169 26.42 21.19 -5.21
CA SER A 169 24.96 21.30 -5.36
C SER A 169 24.31 19.95 -5.63
N VAL A 170 24.95 19.07 -6.40
CA VAL A 170 24.49 17.69 -6.63
C VAL A 170 24.50 16.89 -5.34
N ASN A 171 25.56 17.01 -4.52
CA ASN A 171 25.59 16.36 -3.21
C ASN A 171 24.48 16.87 -2.28
N ASN A 172 24.26 18.18 -2.25
CA ASN A 172 23.22 18.75 -1.41
C ASN A 172 21.82 18.27 -1.82
N ALA A 173 21.57 18.16 -3.14
CA ALA A 173 20.28 17.75 -3.70
C ALA A 173 19.99 16.25 -3.54
N GLU A 174 21.00 15.39 -3.72
CA GLU A 174 20.81 13.93 -3.81
C GLU A 174 21.39 13.12 -2.64
N ARG A 175 22.38 13.63 -1.92
CA ARG A 175 23.12 12.85 -0.90
C ARG A 175 22.74 13.21 0.52
N TYR A 176 22.20 14.42 0.74
CA TYR A 176 21.71 14.87 2.04
C TYR A 176 20.19 14.80 2.15
N ALA A 177 19.62 13.68 1.69
CA ALA A 177 18.18 13.45 1.59
C ALA A 177 17.69 12.36 2.57
N ASP A 178 16.38 12.24 2.74
CA ASP A 178 15.75 11.25 3.63
C ASP A 178 15.68 9.86 2.99
N TYR A 179 16.84 9.30 2.66
CA TYR A 179 16.97 7.94 2.13
C TYR A 179 18.40 7.39 2.20
N TRP A 180 18.55 6.11 1.88
CA TRP A 180 19.84 5.42 1.75
C TRP A 180 20.72 5.99 0.63
N VAL A 181 21.99 6.23 0.94
CA VAL A 181 23.01 6.76 0.01
C VAL A 181 23.89 5.61 -0.48
N PHE A 182 23.71 5.25 -1.74
CA PHE A 182 24.47 4.18 -2.41
C PHE A 182 25.44 4.72 -3.45
N GLY A 183 26.39 3.88 -3.86
CA GLY A 183 27.20 4.08 -5.07
C GLY A 183 26.96 3.02 -6.14
N GLY A 184 27.51 3.27 -7.34
CA GLY A 184 27.61 2.28 -8.41
C GLY A 184 26.66 2.48 -9.60
N ILE A 185 26.84 1.63 -10.61
CA ILE A 185 26.05 1.60 -11.84
C ILE A 185 24.80 0.76 -11.57
N PHE A 186 23.74 1.40 -11.07
CA PHE A 186 22.56 0.71 -10.52
C PHE A 186 21.41 0.50 -11.52
N ARG A 187 21.51 1.09 -12.72
CA ARG A 187 20.60 0.86 -13.85
C ARG A 187 21.38 0.39 -15.10
N PRO A 188 20.69 -0.17 -16.11
CA PRO A 188 21.36 -0.80 -17.25
C PRO A 188 22.30 0.12 -18.04
N VAL A 189 23.33 -0.51 -18.63
CA VAL A 189 24.28 0.07 -19.60
C VAL A 189 24.20 -0.72 -20.90
N TYR A 190 24.03 -0.01 -22.01
CA TYR A 190 23.90 -0.64 -23.32
C TYR A 190 24.39 0.26 -24.45
N LEU A 191 24.57 -0.31 -25.64
CA LEU A 191 24.84 0.42 -26.87
C LEU A 191 23.57 0.57 -27.70
N GLU A 192 23.37 1.74 -28.28
CA GLU A 192 22.39 1.97 -29.35
C GLU A 192 23.10 2.24 -30.67
N ALA A 193 22.75 1.51 -31.72
CA ALA A 193 23.31 1.69 -33.05
C ALA A 193 22.26 2.09 -34.09
N PHE A 194 22.36 3.33 -34.54
CA PHE A 194 21.50 3.92 -35.56
C PHE A 194 22.11 3.81 -36.96
N PRO A 195 21.32 3.62 -38.03
CA PRO A 195 21.83 3.76 -39.39
C PRO A 195 22.34 5.18 -39.67
N ALA A 196 22.97 5.39 -40.83
CA ALA A 196 23.57 6.68 -41.18
C ALA A 196 22.57 7.85 -41.32
N GLU A 197 21.32 7.56 -41.69
CA GLU A 197 20.21 8.51 -41.74
C GLU A 197 19.10 7.95 -40.84
N TYR A 198 18.72 8.67 -39.78
CA TYR A 198 17.79 8.18 -38.77
C TYR A 198 16.96 9.32 -38.16
N ILE A 199 15.98 8.94 -37.35
CA ILE A 199 15.27 9.87 -36.44
C ILE A 199 15.79 9.58 -35.04
N GLU A 200 16.39 10.59 -34.40
CA GLU A 200 17.03 10.45 -33.08
C GLU A 200 15.98 10.26 -31.98
N ARG A 201 14.96 11.11 -31.99
CA ARG A 201 13.84 11.09 -31.04
C ARG A 201 12.61 11.73 -31.66
N VAL A 202 11.49 11.56 -30.97
CA VAL A 202 10.23 12.24 -31.28
C VAL A 202 9.65 12.86 -30.03
N ALA A 203 8.88 13.94 -30.18
CA ALA A 203 8.10 14.55 -29.12
C ALA A 203 6.64 14.66 -29.55
N ILE A 204 5.75 13.95 -28.84
CA ILE A 204 4.36 13.78 -29.21
C ILE A 204 3.47 14.67 -28.36
N ASP A 205 2.54 15.36 -29.02
CA ASP A 205 1.38 15.99 -28.41
C ASP A 205 0.11 15.40 -29.02
N ALA A 206 -0.60 14.59 -28.24
CA ALA A 206 -1.78 13.84 -28.65
C ALA A 206 -2.97 14.22 -27.76
N GLN A 207 -3.83 15.10 -28.26
CA GLN A 207 -4.90 15.74 -27.52
C GLN A 207 -6.19 14.91 -27.53
N ALA A 208 -7.05 15.08 -26.52
CA ALA A 208 -8.28 14.31 -26.37
C ALA A 208 -9.27 14.46 -27.55
N ASP A 209 -9.19 15.56 -28.30
CA ASP A 209 -10.01 15.84 -29.48
C ASP A 209 -9.52 15.14 -30.77
N GLY A 210 -8.45 14.36 -30.67
CA GLY A 210 -7.84 13.65 -31.78
C GLY A 210 -6.79 14.43 -32.56
N THR A 211 -6.48 15.67 -32.16
CA THR A 211 -5.31 16.39 -32.67
C THR A 211 -4.04 15.64 -32.30
N PHE A 212 -3.25 15.28 -33.31
CA PHE A 212 -1.94 14.67 -33.15
C PHE A 212 -0.88 15.53 -33.80
N VAL A 213 0.07 16.01 -33.00
CA VAL A 213 1.25 16.76 -33.45
C VAL A 213 2.49 16.04 -32.94
N MET A 214 3.50 15.88 -33.80
CA MET A 214 4.75 15.23 -33.43
C MET A 214 5.93 15.97 -34.04
N ASP A 215 6.87 16.38 -33.19
CA ASP A 215 8.17 16.88 -33.63
C ASP A 215 9.14 15.72 -33.81
N LEU A 216 9.74 15.62 -34.99
CA LEU A 216 10.80 14.68 -35.31
C LEU A 216 12.15 15.37 -35.30
N PHE A 217 13.17 14.67 -34.81
CA PHE A 217 14.55 15.15 -34.79
C PHE A 217 15.40 14.30 -35.73
N PRO A 218 15.47 14.63 -37.03
CA PRO A 218 16.22 13.86 -38.01
C PRO A 218 17.73 14.08 -37.86
N ALA A 219 18.51 13.03 -38.10
CA ALA A 219 19.96 13.07 -38.00
C ALA A 219 20.63 12.38 -39.20
N GLY A 220 21.69 13.01 -39.69
CA GLY A 220 22.53 12.47 -40.77
C GLY A 220 21.90 12.47 -42.17
N VAL A 221 20.73 13.10 -42.35
CA VAL A 221 19.98 13.16 -43.61
C VAL A 221 20.82 13.80 -44.73
N LYS A 222 20.94 13.12 -45.88
CA LYS A 222 21.86 13.53 -46.98
C LYS A 222 21.17 14.18 -48.17
N GLY A 223 19.85 14.19 -48.21
CA GLY A 223 19.04 14.82 -49.24
C GLY A 223 17.57 14.75 -48.84
N SER A 224 16.67 15.18 -49.72
CA SER A 224 15.24 15.08 -49.43
C SER A 224 14.83 13.62 -49.15
N ARG A 225 14.11 13.41 -48.04
CA ARG A 225 13.54 12.15 -47.58
C ARG A 225 12.06 12.35 -47.27
N THR A 226 11.29 11.29 -47.40
CA THR A 226 9.90 11.27 -46.92
C THR A 226 9.86 10.58 -45.58
N VAL A 227 9.20 11.18 -44.60
CA VAL A 227 8.82 10.47 -43.36
C VAL A 227 7.34 10.17 -43.40
N GLU A 228 6.98 8.95 -43.04
CA GLU A 228 5.60 8.50 -42.84
C GLU A 228 5.45 8.04 -41.39
N ALA A 229 4.46 8.58 -40.69
CA ALA A 229 4.08 8.20 -39.33
C ALA A 229 2.69 7.55 -39.38
N VAL A 230 2.60 6.26 -39.08
CA VAL A 230 1.34 5.49 -39.06
C VAL A 230 0.94 5.26 -37.62
N ILE A 231 -0.25 5.72 -37.24
CA ILE A 231 -0.81 5.54 -35.90
C ILE A 231 -1.74 4.35 -35.92
N THR A 232 -1.54 3.41 -35.01
CA THR A 232 -2.39 2.23 -34.82
C THR A 232 -2.93 2.13 -33.40
N GLY A 233 -4.17 1.68 -33.26
CA GLY A 233 -4.73 1.29 -31.96
C GLY A 233 -4.19 -0.07 -31.48
N ASP A 234 -4.60 -0.48 -30.27
CA ASP A 234 -4.26 -1.79 -29.68
C ASP A 234 -4.81 -2.97 -30.49
N ASP A 235 -5.84 -2.76 -31.31
CA ASP A 235 -6.40 -3.73 -32.26
C ASP A 235 -5.62 -3.81 -33.59
N HIS A 236 -4.49 -3.10 -33.67
CA HIS A 236 -3.63 -2.95 -34.84
C HIS A 236 -4.29 -2.26 -36.05
N GLN A 237 -5.47 -1.64 -35.88
CA GLN A 237 -6.10 -0.87 -36.95
C GLN A 237 -5.42 0.50 -37.10
N VAL A 238 -5.28 0.96 -38.35
CA VAL A 238 -4.74 2.29 -38.65
C VAL A 238 -5.80 3.34 -38.30
N VAL A 239 -5.42 4.28 -37.44
CA VAL A 239 -6.27 5.35 -36.93
C VAL A 239 -6.00 6.65 -37.67
N ALA A 240 -4.73 6.92 -37.96
CA ALA A 240 -4.30 8.07 -38.74
C ALA A 240 -2.94 7.82 -39.41
N THR A 241 -2.60 8.62 -40.40
CA THR A 241 -1.26 8.60 -41.03
C THR A 241 -0.84 10.03 -41.36
N CYS A 242 0.31 10.44 -40.85
CA CYS A 242 0.92 11.72 -41.17
C CYS A 242 2.13 11.51 -42.12
N LYS A 243 2.41 12.49 -43.00
CA LYS A 243 3.60 12.48 -43.87
C LYS A 243 4.27 13.85 -43.89
N ALA A 244 5.59 13.86 -43.96
CA ALA A 244 6.38 15.08 -44.18
C ALA A 244 7.59 14.81 -45.06
N ILE A 245 8.17 15.89 -45.58
CA ILE A 245 9.48 15.87 -46.22
C ILE A 245 10.50 16.38 -45.22
N VAL A 246 11.64 15.70 -45.17
CA VAL A 246 12.81 16.06 -44.36
C VAL A 246 13.98 16.34 -45.30
N THR A 247 14.73 17.38 -45.02
CA THR A 247 15.90 17.82 -45.77
C THR A 247 17.14 17.89 -44.86
N PRO A 248 18.36 17.99 -45.41
CA PRO A 248 19.58 18.04 -44.60
C PRO A 248 19.68 19.23 -43.64
N ASP A 249 18.97 20.33 -43.93
CA ASP A 249 19.03 21.57 -43.14
C ASP A 249 18.01 21.57 -41.97
N ASP A 250 17.13 20.57 -41.92
CA ASP A 250 16.11 20.46 -40.87
C ASP A 250 16.72 19.89 -39.59
N SER A 251 16.66 20.67 -38.50
CA SER A 251 16.97 20.18 -37.15
C SER A 251 15.74 19.58 -36.46
N VAL A 252 14.55 20.05 -36.83
CA VAL A 252 13.23 19.58 -36.35
C VAL A 252 12.24 19.64 -37.50
N VAL A 253 11.39 18.61 -37.62
CA VAL A 253 10.26 18.59 -38.56
C VAL A 253 8.98 18.23 -37.81
N THR A 254 7.99 19.11 -37.84
CA THR A 254 6.68 18.87 -37.21
C THR A 254 5.74 18.18 -38.19
N LEU A 255 5.13 17.08 -37.74
CA LEU A 255 4.02 16.42 -38.42
C LEU A 255 2.74 16.72 -37.66
N SER A 256 1.65 16.89 -38.39
CA SER A 256 0.32 16.96 -37.81
C SER A 256 -0.66 16.15 -38.64
N CYS A 257 -1.51 15.41 -37.95
CA CYS A 257 -2.72 14.83 -38.52
C CYS A 257 -3.79 14.74 -37.42
N ASN A 258 -5.00 14.33 -37.80
CA ASN A 258 -6.12 14.19 -36.88
C ASN A 258 -6.61 12.75 -36.88
N ALA A 259 -6.86 12.21 -35.70
CA ALA A 259 -7.56 10.94 -35.48
C ALA A 259 -9.05 11.23 -35.28
N ASP A 260 -9.90 10.52 -36.00
CA ASP A 260 -11.36 10.70 -35.87
C ASP A 260 -11.85 10.02 -34.59
N HIS A 261 -12.33 10.82 -33.63
CA HIS A 261 -12.90 10.39 -32.34
C HIS A 261 -12.10 9.27 -31.63
N PRO A 262 -10.81 9.47 -31.32
CA PRO A 262 -10.01 8.42 -30.68
C PRO A 262 -10.53 8.10 -29.29
N LYS A 263 -10.26 6.87 -28.84
CA LYS A 263 -10.45 6.52 -27.43
C LYS A 263 -9.39 7.26 -26.62
N THR A 264 -9.82 7.97 -25.58
CA THR A 264 -8.91 8.78 -24.76
C THR A 264 -8.26 7.96 -23.66
N TRP A 265 -7.06 8.37 -23.26
CA TRP A 265 -6.34 7.80 -22.14
C TRP A 265 -6.78 8.46 -20.82
N SER A 266 -7.04 7.64 -19.80
CA SER A 266 -7.23 8.05 -18.41
C SER A 266 -6.74 6.96 -17.46
N ALA A 267 -6.68 7.23 -16.15
CA ALA A 267 -6.34 6.20 -15.15
C ALA A 267 -7.42 5.10 -15.01
N GLU A 268 -8.64 5.33 -15.50
CA GLU A 268 -9.74 4.36 -15.52
C GLU A 268 -9.79 3.57 -16.83
N THR A 269 -9.50 4.24 -17.94
CA THR A 269 -9.53 3.68 -19.31
C THR A 269 -8.19 3.99 -20.02
N PRO A 270 -7.12 3.23 -19.75
CA PRO A 270 -5.77 3.55 -20.24
C PRO A 270 -5.56 3.12 -21.70
N HIS A 271 -6.35 3.67 -22.63
CA HIS A 271 -6.23 3.36 -24.06
C HIS A 271 -4.92 3.89 -24.62
N LEU A 272 -4.14 2.99 -25.23
CA LEU A 272 -2.85 3.32 -25.83
C LEU A 272 -2.89 3.15 -27.34
N TYR A 273 -2.00 3.89 -27.99
CA TYR A 273 -1.75 3.86 -29.41
C TYR A 273 -0.25 3.68 -29.64
N MET A 274 0.09 3.18 -30.83
CA MET A 274 1.47 3.10 -31.31
C MET A 274 1.60 3.97 -32.54
N VAL A 275 2.59 4.87 -32.57
CA VAL A 275 3.01 5.54 -33.80
C VAL A 275 4.24 4.83 -34.34
N THR A 276 4.19 4.38 -35.60
CA THR A 276 5.35 3.81 -36.32
C THR A 276 5.86 4.83 -37.33
N ILE A 277 7.08 5.31 -37.14
CA ILE A 277 7.74 6.34 -37.95
C ILE A 277 8.72 5.65 -38.89
N THR A 278 8.58 5.90 -40.20
CA THR A 278 9.48 5.36 -41.23
C THR A 278 10.06 6.49 -42.09
N LEU A 279 11.39 6.62 -42.06
CA LEU A 279 12.17 7.50 -42.94
C LEU A 279 12.47 6.77 -44.25
N LYS A 280 12.14 7.39 -45.40
CA LYS A 280 12.19 6.77 -46.73
C LYS A 280 12.99 7.57 -47.74
N LYS A 281 13.64 6.85 -48.65
CA LYS A 281 14.22 7.35 -49.90
C LYS A 281 13.49 6.70 -51.07
N GLY A 282 12.47 7.38 -51.59
CA GLY A 282 11.55 6.79 -52.56
C GLY A 282 10.82 5.59 -51.95
N ILE A 283 10.95 4.41 -52.55
CA ILE A 283 10.35 3.17 -52.03
C ILE A 283 11.21 2.46 -50.95
N GLN A 284 12.46 2.90 -50.77
CA GLN A 284 13.38 2.28 -49.80
C GLN A 284 13.16 2.86 -48.41
N ASN A 285 12.89 2.01 -47.43
CA ASN A 285 12.87 2.40 -46.02
C ASN A 285 14.32 2.45 -45.50
N LEU A 286 14.73 3.60 -44.96
CA LEU A 286 16.08 3.82 -44.41
C LEU A 286 16.13 3.53 -42.91
N PHE A 287 15.08 3.90 -42.18
CA PHE A 287 14.98 3.75 -40.74
C PHE A 287 13.52 3.64 -40.32
N THR A 288 13.25 2.80 -39.31
CA THR A 288 11.94 2.69 -38.67
C THR A 288 12.10 2.67 -37.15
N THR A 289 11.26 3.42 -36.45
CA THR A 289 11.12 3.39 -34.99
C THR A 289 9.64 3.51 -34.61
N SER A 290 9.29 3.19 -33.37
CA SER A 290 7.93 3.33 -32.88
C SER A 290 7.91 3.87 -31.45
N GLU A 291 6.85 4.60 -31.10
CA GLU A 291 6.59 5.09 -29.75
C GLU A 291 5.14 4.84 -29.35
N LYS A 292 4.94 4.48 -28.08
CA LYS A 292 3.61 4.38 -27.47
C LYS A 292 3.19 5.73 -26.93
N PHE A 293 1.90 6.03 -27.03
CA PHE A 293 1.30 7.25 -26.49
C PHE A 293 -0.19 7.03 -26.19
N GLY A 294 -0.85 8.03 -25.60
CA GLY A 294 -2.30 8.03 -25.40
C GLY A 294 -2.89 9.42 -25.68
N PHE A 295 -4.07 9.48 -26.28
CA PHE A 295 -4.77 10.76 -26.53
C PHE A 295 -5.36 11.29 -25.23
N ARG A 296 -4.85 12.42 -24.73
CA ARG A 296 -5.40 13.09 -23.55
C ARG A 296 -5.08 14.58 -23.57
N THR A 297 -5.88 15.37 -22.85
CA THR A 297 -5.61 16.79 -22.61
C THR A 297 -5.62 17.07 -21.12
N ILE A 298 -4.56 17.68 -20.58
CA ILE A 298 -4.46 18.10 -19.18
C ILE A 298 -4.58 19.63 -19.13
N GLU A 299 -5.46 20.15 -18.27
CA GLU A 299 -5.67 21.58 -18.10
C GLU A 299 -5.75 21.95 -16.62
N ILE A 300 -5.10 23.05 -16.24
CA ILE A 300 -5.32 23.69 -14.94
C ILE A 300 -6.23 24.88 -15.14
N ARG A 301 -7.40 24.83 -14.51
CA ARG A 301 -8.35 25.94 -14.50
C ARG A 301 -8.25 26.62 -13.14
N GLU A 302 -7.45 27.68 -13.08
CA GLU A 302 -7.09 28.39 -11.84
C GLU A 302 -8.34 28.73 -11.00
N GLY A 303 -8.25 28.44 -9.70
CA GLY A 303 -9.36 28.60 -8.75
C GLY A 303 -10.50 27.60 -8.86
N ASP A 304 -10.50 26.75 -9.89
CA ASP A 304 -11.52 25.73 -10.13
C ASP A 304 -10.96 24.32 -9.91
N GLY A 305 -10.00 23.83 -10.70
CA GLY A 305 -9.39 22.52 -10.47
C GLY A 305 -8.55 21.96 -11.63
N ILE A 306 -8.22 20.68 -11.52
CA ILE A 306 -7.39 19.93 -12.47
C ILE A 306 -8.31 19.13 -13.40
N TYR A 307 -8.15 19.31 -14.71
CA TYR A 307 -9.01 18.69 -15.72
C TYR A 307 -8.23 17.75 -16.62
N LEU A 308 -8.78 16.55 -16.84
CA LEU A 308 -8.31 15.60 -17.83
C LEU A 308 -9.43 15.31 -18.82
N ASN A 309 -9.18 15.53 -20.10
CA ASN A 309 -10.15 15.31 -21.19
C ASN A 309 -11.48 16.07 -20.95
N GLY A 310 -11.39 17.27 -20.35
CA GLY A 310 -12.56 18.08 -19.97
C GLY A 310 -13.27 17.65 -18.69
N THR A 311 -12.86 16.56 -18.04
CA THR A 311 -13.41 16.09 -16.74
C THR A 311 -12.53 16.55 -15.59
N LYS A 312 -13.14 17.13 -14.55
CA LYS A 312 -12.44 17.53 -13.32
C LYS A 312 -12.05 16.31 -12.49
N ILE A 313 -10.75 16.06 -12.31
CA ILE A 313 -10.23 14.87 -11.64
C ILE A 313 -9.63 15.20 -10.26
N LYS A 314 -9.62 14.19 -9.37
CA LYS A 314 -8.96 14.25 -8.06
C LYS A 314 -7.95 13.13 -7.91
N MET A 315 -6.80 13.45 -7.31
CA MET A 315 -5.71 12.52 -7.08
C MET A 315 -5.97 11.70 -5.81
N LYS A 316 -6.06 10.39 -5.98
CA LYS A 316 -5.99 9.35 -4.96
C LYS A 316 -4.56 8.84 -4.97
N GLY A 317 -3.64 9.67 -4.48
CA GLY A 317 -2.20 9.53 -4.71
C GLY A 317 -1.42 8.94 -3.55
N ILE A 318 -0.21 8.46 -3.85
CA ILE A 318 0.81 8.07 -2.87
C ILE A 318 2.22 8.37 -3.38
N ASN A 319 3.16 8.65 -2.48
CA ASN A 319 4.58 8.82 -2.78
C ASN A 319 5.30 7.47 -2.85
N ARG A 320 6.17 7.29 -3.84
CA ARG A 320 6.94 6.05 -4.04
C ARG A 320 8.43 6.33 -4.20
N HIS A 321 9.22 5.79 -3.29
CA HIS A 321 10.65 5.54 -3.52
C HIS A 321 10.86 4.26 -4.34
N ALA A 322 11.77 4.30 -5.33
CA ALA A 322 12.23 3.11 -6.04
C ALA A 322 13.14 2.27 -5.14
N PHE A 323 12.59 1.23 -4.52
CA PHE A 323 13.29 0.49 -3.47
C PHE A 323 12.89 -0.99 -3.36
N TRP A 324 13.89 -1.86 -3.18
CA TRP A 324 13.76 -3.27 -2.84
C TRP A 324 14.83 -3.68 -1.81
N PRO A 325 14.50 -4.46 -0.77
CA PRO A 325 15.39 -4.63 0.38
C PRO A 325 16.79 -5.17 0.05
N GLU A 326 16.87 -6.19 -0.82
CA GLU A 326 18.13 -6.87 -1.17
C GLU A 326 18.94 -6.15 -2.25
N SER A 327 18.36 -5.20 -2.98
CA SER A 327 19.01 -4.56 -4.13
C SER A 327 19.05 -3.04 -4.06
N GLY A 328 18.51 -2.44 -3.00
CA GLY A 328 18.38 -1.00 -2.86
C GLY A 328 17.52 -0.42 -3.98
N ARG A 329 18.09 0.47 -4.80
CA ARG A 329 17.38 1.11 -5.92
C ARG A 329 17.57 0.39 -7.25
N CYS A 330 18.33 -0.70 -7.29
CA CYS A 330 18.46 -1.54 -8.49
C CYS A 330 17.22 -2.44 -8.61
N LEU A 331 16.22 -2.01 -9.37
CA LEU A 331 14.95 -2.72 -9.53
C LEU A 331 14.92 -3.57 -10.80
N ASN A 332 13.78 -4.22 -11.04
CA ASN A 332 13.46 -4.94 -12.27
C ASN A 332 11.97 -4.75 -12.63
N ASP A 333 11.56 -5.31 -13.77
CA ASP A 333 10.19 -5.21 -14.27
C ASP A 333 9.15 -5.84 -13.32
N ARG A 334 9.51 -6.93 -12.64
CA ARG A 334 8.63 -7.59 -11.66
C ARG A 334 8.23 -6.63 -10.55
N ILE A 335 9.19 -5.94 -9.94
CA ILE A 335 8.94 -5.02 -8.82
C ILE A 335 8.18 -3.79 -9.29
N ASN A 336 8.53 -3.24 -10.46
CA ASN A 336 7.82 -2.10 -11.03
C ASN A 336 6.34 -2.43 -11.33
N LEU A 337 6.06 -3.61 -11.88
CA LEU A 337 4.69 -4.09 -12.09
C LEU A 337 3.97 -4.32 -10.76
N GLU A 338 4.64 -4.95 -9.80
CA GLU A 338 4.09 -5.23 -8.47
C GLU A 338 3.64 -3.96 -7.76
N ASP A 339 4.45 -2.90 -7.75
CA ASP A 339 4.11 -1.63 -7.12
C ASP A 339 2.90 -0.95 -7.80
N VAL A 340 2.81 -0.99 -9.14
CA VAL A 340 1.63 -0.46 -9.87
C VAL A 340 0.36 -1.27 -9.54
N LEU A 341 0.45 -2.59 -9.53
CA LEU A 341 -0.68 -3.46 -9.17
C LEU A 341 -1.11 -3.27 -7.72
N LEU A 342 -0.15 -3.04 -6.82
CA LEU A 342 -0.39 -2.77 -5.40
C LEU A 342 -1.18 -1.48 -5.23
N MET A 343 -0.75 -0.37 -5.85
CA MET A 343 -1.49 0.90 -5.83
C MET A 343 -2.90 0.74 -6.42
N LYS A 344 -3.05 0.08 -7.58
CA LYS A 344 -4.36 -0.22 -8.17
C LYS A 344 -5.21 -1.14 -7.30
N SER A 345 -4.63 -1.93 -6.40
CA SER A 345 -5.37 -2.78 -5.46
C SER A 345 -5.92 -2.01 -4.25
N MET A 346 -5.38 -0.80 -3.99
CA MET A 346 -5.89 0.15 -2.99
C MET A 346 -6.82 1.21 -3.62
N ASN A 347 -7.30 0.98 -4.84
CA ASN A 347 -8.17 1.93 -5.58
C ASN A 347 -7.53 3.30 -5.84
N MET A 348 -6.19 3.40 -5.80
CA MET A 348 -5.45 4.61 -6.14
C MET A 348 -5.45 4.88 -7.65
N ASN A 349 -5.32 6.15 -8.02
CA ASN A 349 -5.24 6.60 -9.42
C ASN A 349 -3.99 7.44 -9.73
N ALA A 350 -3.16 7.76 -8.72
CA ALA A 350 -2.01 8.63 -8.92
C ALA A 350 -0.79 8.18 -8.09
N VAL A 351 0.42 8.54 -8.54
CA VAL A 351 1.68 8.31 -7.85
C VAL A 351 2.64 9.49 -8.05
N ARG A 352 3.37 9.84 -7.01
CA ARG A 352 4.48 10.79 -7.06
C ARG A 352 5.81 10.05 -6.95
N CYS A 353 6.74 10.32 -7.87
CA CYS A 353 8.06 9.72 -7.91
C CYS A 353 9.01 10.44 -6.93
N ALA A 354 8.80 10.21 -5.64
CA ALA A 354 9.59 10.81 -4.57
C ALA A 354 11.03 10.25 -4.56
N HIS A 355 12.09 11.06 -4.67
CA HIS A 355 12.13 12.44 -5.16
C HIS A 355 13.09 12.51 -6.33
N TYR A 356 12.80 11.75 -7.39
CA TYR A 356 13.66 11.59 -8.56
C TYR A 356 12.96 10.79 -9.68
N PRO A 357 13.46 10.86 -10.93
CA PRO A 357 12.84 10.16 -12.04
C PRO A 357 12.84 8.63 -11.85
N PRO A 358 11.71 7.96 -12.07
CA PRO A 358 11.59 6.52 -11.86
C PRO A 358 12.28 5.73 -12.98
N ASP A 359 12.25 4.42 -12.87
CA ASP A 359 12.68 3.50 -13.92
C ASP A 359 11.72 3.57 -15.11
N LYS A 360 12.24 3.49 -16.34
CA LYS A 360 11.42 3.58 -17.56
C LYS A 360 10.29 2.54 -17.59
N SER A 361 10.53 1.32 -17.09
CA SER A 361 9.50 0.29 -17.07
C SER A 361 8.37 0.59 -16.09
N PHE A 362 8.63 1.34 -15.01
CA PHE A 362 7.56 1.81 -14.11
C PHE A 362 6.57 2.72 -14.85
N LEU A 363 7.06 3.69 -15.62
CA LEU A 363 6.19 4.58 -16.41
C LEU A 363 5.40 3.81 -17.48
N HIS A 364 5.99 2.79 -18.14
CA HIS A 364 5.25 1.93 -19.06
C HIS A 364 4.08 1.19 -18.37
N TYR A 365 4.27 0.74 -17.13
CA TYR A 365 3.18 0.10 -16.38
C TYR A 365 2.14 1.11 -15.91
N CYS A 366 2.53 2.33 -15.52
CA CYS A 366 1.59 3.42 -15.24
C CYS A 366 0.75 3.79 -16.46
N ASP A 367 1.36 3.85 -17.65
CA ASP A 367 0.63 4.08 -18.91
C ASP A 367 -0.37 2.96 -19.20
N SER A 368 0.05 1.71 -19.03
CA SER A 368 -0.72 0.53 -19.46
C SER A 368 -1.82 0.14 -18.47
N LEU A 369 -1.61 0.35 -17.18
CA LEU A 369 -2.55 -0.01 -16.11
C LEU A 369 -3.34 1.22 -15.58
N GLY A 370 -2.98 2.42 -16.04
CA GLY A 370 -3.65 3.66 -15.70
C GLY A 370 -3.31 4.15 -14.29
N LEU A 371 -2.25 4.95 -14.19
CA LEU A 371 -1.94 5.81 -13.05
C LEU A 371 -1.48 7.18 -13.56
N TYR A 372 -1.94 8.25 -12.91
CA TYR A 372 -1.40 9.59 -13.10
C TYR A 372 -0.07 9.72 -12.38
N VAL A 373 0.95 10.24 -13.07
CA VAL A 373 2.31 10.34 -12.55
C VAL A 373 2.72 11.79 -12.39
N LEU A 374 3.25 12.09 -11.20
CA LEU A 374 4.10 13.24 -10.91
C LEU A 374 5.55 12.79 -11.03
N ASP A 375 6.22 13.25 -12.08
CA ASP A 375 7.62 12.94 -12.34
C ASP A 375 8.51 14.11 -11.90
N GLU A 376 9.52 13.82 -11.10
CA GLU A 376 10.17 14.81 -10.24
C GLU A 376 11.67 14.93 -10.53
N LEU A 377 12.12 16.16 -10.77
CA LEU A 377 13.53 16.50 -10.71
C LEU A 377 14.02 16.32 -9.28
N ALA A 378 15.14 15.62 -9.10
CA ALA A 378 15.63 15.37 -7.75
C ALA A 378 16.06 16.64 -7.02
N GLY A 379 16.13 16.55 -5.70
CA GLY A 379 16.46 17.66 -4.83
C GLY A 379 15.56 17.68 -3.61
N TRP A 380 16.14 17.42 -2.43
CA TRP A 380 15.42 17.42 -1.16
C TRP A 380 16.03 18.44 -0.21
N GLN A 381 15.24 19.45 0.19
CA GLN A 381 15.64 20.59 1.03
C GLN A 381 16.78 21.48 0.49
N ASN A 382 17.45 21.07 -0.59
CA ASN A 382 18.50 21.81 -1.26
C ASN A 382 18.41 21.56 -2.77
N ALA A 383 18.43 22.65 -3.54
CA ALA A 383 18.32 22.57 -5.00
C ALA A 383 19.67 22.35 -5.69
N TYR A 384 19.61 21.84 -6.92
CA TYR A 384 20.75 21.91 -7.83
C TYR A 384 21.10 23.36 -8.18
N SER A 385 22.38 23.61 -8.49
CA SER A 385 22.76 24.82 -9.22
C SER A 385 22.11 24.82 -10.61
N THR A 386 21.89 25.99 -11.19
CA THR A 386 21.27 26.11 -12.53
C THR A 386 22.08 25.37 -13.60
N ALA A 387 23.41 25.43 -13.53
CA ALA A 387 24.30 24.73 -14.47
C ALA A 387 24.16 23.20 -14.44
N ALA A 388 23.96 22.60 -13.25
CA ALA A 388 23.68 21.18 -13.13
C ALA A 388 22.22 20.88 -13.50
N GLY A 389 21.28 21.65 -12.95
CA GLY A 389 19.84 21.47 -13.13
C GLY A 389 19.37 21.54 -14.58
N GLU A 390 19.85 22.49 -15.39
CA GLU A 390 19.48 22.62 -16.81
C GLU A 390 19.75 21.33 -17.60
N LYS A 391 20.89 20.67 -17.32
CA LYS A 391 21.25 19.40 -17.95
C LYS A 391 20.30 18.28 -17.50
N LEU A 392 20.01 18.20 -16.20
CA LEU A 392 19.22 17.13 -15.61
C LEU A 392 17.72 17.24 -15.96
N VAL A 393 17.15 18.46 -16.00
CA VAL A 393 15.79 18.71 -16.49
C VAL A 393 15.66 18.24 -17.94
N LYS A 394 16.62 18.60 -18.80
CA LYS A 394 16.65 18.14 -20.18
C LYS A 394 16.68 16.61 -20.28
N GLU A 395 17.55 15.95 -19.51
CA GLU A 395 17.69 14.49 -19.52
C GLU A 395 16.42 13.77 -19.07
N MET A 396 15.78 14.26 -18.01
CA MET A 396 14.51 13.73 -17.51
C MET A 396 13.38 13.93 -18.53
N VAL A 397 13.12 15.18 -18.94
CA VAL A 397 11.96 15.49 -19.80
C VAL A 397 12.11 14.80 -21.16
N LEU A 398 13.30 14.80 -21.78
CA LEU A 398 13.50 14.12 -23.06
C LEU A 398 13.37 12.59 -22.98
N ARG A 399 13.59 12.00 -21.80
CA ARG A 399 13.37 10.57 -21.59
C ARG A 399 11.87 10.25 -21.51
N ASP A 400 11.11 11.10 -20.84
CA ASP A 400 9.78 10.72 -20.32
C ASP A 400 8.58 11.46 -20.94
N LEU A 401 8.79 12.51 -21.75
CA LEU A 401 7.72 13.37 -22.31
C LEU A 401 6.63 12.65 -23.13
N ASN A 402 6.91 11.46 -23.66
CA ASN A 402 5.94 10.71 -24.48
C ASN A 402 5.01 9.81 -23.64
N HIS A 403 5.24 9.69 -22.33
CA HIS A 403 4.35 8.93 -21.44
C HIS A 403 3.04 9.69 -21.20
N PRO A 404 1.86 9.12 -21.54
CA PRO A 404 0.58 9.72 -21.19
C PRO A 404 0.33 9.72 -19.68
N SER A 405 0.93 8.82 -18.92
CA SER A 405 0.78 8.78 -17.46
C SER A 405 1.34 10.01 -16.75
N VAL A 406 2.46 10.56 -17.21
CA VAL A 406 3.07 11.78 -16.65
C VAL A 406 2.11 12.94 -16.91
N ILE A 407 1.49 13.50 -15.88
CA ILE A 407 0.54 14.62 -15.99
C ILE A 407 1.12 15.93 -15.43
N PHE A 408 2.17 15.83 -14.60
CA PHE A 408 2.88 16.96 -14.02
C PHE A 408 4.38 16.68 -14.00
N TRP A 409 5.15 17.75 -14.16
CA TRP A 409 6.53 17.80 -13.74
C TRP A 409 6.63 18.43 -12.35
N SER A 410 7.49 17.89 -11.49
CA SER A 410 7.80 18.49 -10.18
C SER A 410 9.24 18.98 -10.15
N ASN A 411 9.45 20.23 -9.73
CA ASN A 411 10.76 20.86 -9.62
C ASN A 411 11.27 20.77 -8.17
N GLY A 412 11.82 19.61 -7.81
CA GLY A 412 12.39 19.37 -6.48
C GLY A 412 11.36 19.32 -5.33
N ASN A 413 11.88 19.15 -4.12
CA ASN A 413 11.09 18.94 -2.90
C ASN A 413 11.59 19.78 -1.71
N GLU A 414 10.67 20.41 -0.97
CA GLU A 414 10.92 21.02 0.36
C GLU A 414 12.08 22.03 0.44
N GLY A 415 12.34 22.76 -0.65
CA GLY A 415 13.47 23.69 -0.77
C GLY A 415 14.51 23.19 -1.78
N GLY A 416 14.29 22.00 -2.34
CA GLY A 416 14.96 21.44 -3.50
C GLY A 416 14.63 22.12 -4.83
N THR A 417 13.67 23.05 -4.84
CA THR A 417 13.23 23.76 -6.04
C THR A 417 14.22 24.85 -6.45
N ASN A 418 14.74 24.77 -7.69
CA ASN A 418 15.42 25.89 -8.33
C ASN A 418 14.47 26.52 -9.36
N LYS A 419 13.91 27.69 -9.02
CA LYS A 419 12.93 28.41 -9.86
C LYS A 419 13.50 28.91 -11.19
N GLU A 420 14.82 29.03 -11.32
CA GLU A 420 15.43 29.40 -12.60
C GLU A 420 15.26 28.29 -13.67
N LEU A 421 14.90 27.08 -13.24
CA LEU A 421 14.68 25.93 -14.11
C LEU A 421 13.22 25.77 -14.58
N ASP A 422 12.27 26.55 -14.06
CA ASP A 422 10.84 26.33 -14.32
C ASP A 422 10.51 26.36 -15.83
N ASP A 423 11.12 27.28 -16.57
CA ASP A 423 10.94 27.41 -18.03
C ASP A 423 11.65 26.29 -18.82
N ASP A 424 12.64 25.60 -18.23
CA ASP A 424 13.36 24.51 -18.90
C ASP A 424 12.46 23.29 -19.12
N PHE A 425 11.52 23.02 -18.20
CA PHE A 425 10.56 21.92 -18.38
C PHE A 425 9.71 22.14 -19.64
N GLY A 426 9.13 23.32 -19.79
CA GLY A 426 8.33 23.70 -20.96
C GLY A 426 9.14 23.80 -22.27
N ARG A 427 10.45 24.07 -22.17
CA ARG A 427 11.35 24.09 -23.34
C ARG A 427 11.47 22.72 -24.01
N TRP A 428 11.42 21.65 -23.22
CA TRP A 428 11.61 20.28 -23.71
C TRP A 428 10.29 19.49 -23.84
N ASP A 429 9.25 19.83 -23.08
CA ASP A 429 7.96 19.13 -23.11
C ASP A 429 7.02 19.71 -24.18
N LYS A 430 6.88 18.97 -25.28
CA LYS A 430 6.00 19.35 -26.40
C LYS A 430 4.52 19.41 -26.02
N SER A 431 4.06 18.58 -25.09
CA SER A 431 2.64 18.56 -24.70
C SER A 431 2.29 19.67 -23.71
N GLY A 432 3.28 20.45 -23.25
CA GLY A 432 3.07 21.60 -22.37
C GLY A 432 2.45 21.23 -21.02
N ARG A 433 2.90 20.14 -20.38
CA ARG A 433 2.36 19.73 -19.07
C ARG A 433 2.68 20.78 -17.99
N PRO A 434 1.80 20.97 -17.01
CA PRO A 434 2.07 21.91 -15.92
C PRO A 434 3.25 21.44 -15.06
N VAL A 435 4.01 22.41 -14.56
CA VAL A 435 5.07 22.22 -13.55
C VAL A 435 4.51 22.60 -12.18
N ILE A 436 4.88 21.89 -11.12
CA ILE A 436 4.51 22.19 -9.74
C ILE A 436 5.74 22.27 -8.81
N HIS A 437 5.57 22.89 -7.63
CA HIS A 437 6.58 22.95 -6.57
C HIS A 437 6.08 22.21 -5.32
N ALA A 438 6.70 21.08 -4.97
CA ALA A 438 6.39 20.33 -3.75
C ALA A 438 7.11 20.95 -2.53
N HIS A 439 6.36 21.45 -1.52
CA HIS A 439 6.96 22.18 -0.41
C HIS A 439 6.06 22.28 0.84
N HIS A 440 6.64 22.59 2.00
CA HIS A 440 5.95 23.09 3.20
C HIS A 440 5.54 24.57 3.12
N ARG A 441 4.62 25.01 3.98
CA ARG A 441 4.25 26.42 4.08
C ARG A 441 5.39 27.33 4.59
N PRO A 442 5.60 28.54 4.01
CA PRO A 442 4.93 29.07 2.83
C PRO A 442 5.46 28.41 1.54
N GLY A 443 4.63 27.60 0.89
CA GLY A 443 4.87 27.12 -0.47
C GLY A 443 4.38 28.17 -1.46
N ASN A 444 5.19 28.45 -2.48
CA ASN A 444 4.76 29.34 -3.56
C ASN A 444 3.78 28.55 -4.41
N ASP A 445 2.50 28.91 -4.35
CA ASP A 445 1.56 28.42 -5.36
C ASP A 445 2.15 28.69 -6.74
N PHE A 446 2.19 27.64 -7.56
CA PHE A 446 2.81 27.68 -8.87
C PHE A 446 1.85 27.08 -9.89
N ASN A 447 1.71 27.73 -11.04
CA ASN A 447 0.74 27.38 -12.07
C ASN A 447 -0.69 27.15 -11.52
N GLY A 448 -1.09 27.93 -10.50
CA GLY A 448 -2.43 27.89 -9.92
C GLY A 448 -2.68 26.77 -8.90
N ILE A 449 -1.66 26.01 -8.51
CA ILE A 449 -1.76 24.88 -7.56
C ILE A 449 -0.92 25.15 -6.31
N ASP A 450 -1.56 25.06 -5.14
CA ASP A 450 -0.93 25.01 -3.82
C ASP A 450 -0.66 23.55 -3.45
N CYS A 451 0.62 23.22 -3.25
CA CYS A 451 1.10 21.89 -2.93
C CYS A 451 1.59 21.75 -1.47
N ASN A 452 1.16 22.62 -0.55
CA ASN A 452 1.64 22.63 0.84
C ASN A 452 1.53 21.25 1.51
N HIS A 453 2.68 20.74 1.96
CA HIS A 453 2.82 19.46 2.66
C HIS A 453 2.23 19.48 4.07
N TYR A 454 1.68 18.34 4.47
CA TYR A 454 1.39 18.00 5.87
C TYR A 454 0.56 19.03 6.65
N GLU A 455 -0.27 19.79 5.95
CA GLU A 455 -1.27 20.63 6.59
C GLU A 455 -2.24 19.75 7.38
N ASN A 456 -2.60 20.21 8.57
CA ASN A 456 -3.61 19.54 9.36
C ASN A 456 -5.02 19.77 8.76
N TYR A 457 -6.02 19.02 9.22
CA TYR A 457 -7.35 19.01 8.61
C TYR A 457 -7.98 20.41 8.54
N TYR A 458 -7.88 21.18 9.64
CA TYR A 458 -8.46 22.51 9.71
C TYR A 458 -7.70 23.54 8.86
N SER A 459 -6.38 23.39 8.72
CA SER A 459 -5.57 24.20 7.83
C SER A 459 -5.87 23.89 6.37
N SER A 460 -5.94 22.61 5.99
CA SER A 460 -6.36 22.19 4.64
C SER A 460 -7.75 22.73 4.29
N ARG A 461 -8.71 22.67 5.23
CA ARG A 461 -10.04 23.26 5.06
C ARG A 461 -9.97 24.77 4.83
N LYS A 462 -9.08 25.47 5.54
CA LYS A 462 -8.89 26.92 5.37
C LYS A 462 -8.31 27.25 4.00
N ILE A 463 -7.27 26.56 3.56
CA ILE A 463 -6.65 26.76 2.24
C ILE A 463 -7.69 26.55 1.14
N LEU A 464 -8.48 25.47 1.24
CA LEU A 464 -9.56 25.20 0.30
C LEU A 464 -10.62 26.32 0.30
N ALA A 465 -10.95 26.90 1.46
CA ALA A 465 -11.90 28.02 1.53
C ALA A 465 -11.36 29.34 0.94
N GLU A 466 -10.04 29.50 0.80
CA GLU A 466 -9.40 30.67 0.18
C GLU A 466 -9.47 30.63 -1.36
N GLY A 467 -9.90 29.52 -1.96
CA GLY A 467 -10.21 29.41 -3.38
C GLY A 467 -9.06 29.00 -4.29
N LYS A 468 -7.86 28.69 -3.77
CA LYS A 468 -6.75 28.12 -4.56
C LYS A 468 -6.97 26.65 -4.87
N ILE A 469 -6.42 26.12 -5.97
CA ILE A 469 -6.38 24.66 -6.13
C ILE A 469 -5.45 24.10 -5.08
N TYR A 470 -5.93 23.23 -4.20
CA TYR A 470 -5.10 22.60 -3.16
C TYR A 470 -4.93 21.11 -3.44
N MET A 471 -3.67 20.69 -3.60
CA MET A 471 -3.27 19.32 -3.87
C MET A 471 -1.96 19.02 -3.11
N PRO A 472 -2.02 18.65 -1.82
CA PRO A 472 -0.83 18.30 -1.07
C PRO A 472 -0.10 17.14 -1.75
N THR A 473 1.17 17.35 -2.07
CA THR A 473 2.06 16.33 -2.64
C THR A 473 2.60 15.39 -1.57
N GLU A 474 2.41 15.73 -0.29
CA GLU A 474 2.57 14.86 0.88
C GLU A 474 1.52 15.22 1.95
N PHE A 475 0.72 14.26 2.40
CA PHE A 475 -0.14 14.36 3.58
C PHE A 475 -0.28 12.99 4.25
N LEU A 476 -0.66 12.96 5.54
CA LEU A 476 -0.82 11.76 6.36
C LEU A 476 0.36 10.77 6.26
N HIS A 477 1.33 10.95 7.15
CA HIS A 477 2.57 10.17 7.15
C HIS A 477 2.43 8.82 7.86
N ALA A 478 2.66 7.73 7.10
CA ALA A 478 2.47 6.31 7.45
C ALA A 478 3.61 5.68 8.24
N GLN A 479 4.24 6.46 9.11
CA GLN A 479 5.35 5.92 9.91
C GLN A 479 4.87 4.82 10.84
N ASP A 480 5.62 3.72 10.91
CA ASP A 480 5.31 2.54 11.72
C ASP A 480 3.85 2.09 11.47
N ASP A 481 3.31 2.32 10.26
CA ASP A 481 1.88 2.39 9.86
C ASP A 481 0.87 2.72 10.98
N GLY A 482 1.29 3.66 11.82
CA GLY A 482 0.46 4.43 12.70
C GLY A 482 -0.28 5.54 11.96
N GLY A 483 -0.14 5.69 10.63
CA GLY A 483 -0.95 6.66 9.90
C GLY A 483 -0.70 6.92 8.40
N GLY A 484 -1.07 6.02 7.49
CA GLY A 484 -1.44 6.40 6.10
C GLY A 484 -2.96 6.42 5.86
N GLY A 485 -3.69 5.58 6.61
CA GLY A 485 -5.16 5.55 6.66
C GLY A 485 -5.75 6.25 7.88
N ALA A 486 -4.92 6.69 8.84
CA ALA A 486 -5.39 7.41 10.03
C ALA A 486 -5.95 8.79 9.65
N ALA A 487 -7.22 9.03 9.94
CA ALA A 487 -8.01 10.20 9.55
C ALA A 487 -8.14 10.40 8.03
N LEU A 488 -7.77 9.42 7.21
CA LEU A 488 -7.88 9.54 5.74
C LEU A 488 -9.33 9.75 5.30
N GLU A 489 -10.31 9.16 5.99
CA GLU A 489 -11.72 9.37 5.66
C GLU A 489 -12.13 10.83 5.84
N ASP A 490 -11.75 11.49 6.95
CA ASP A 490 -12.03 12.92 7.18
C ASP A 490 -11.41 13.79 6.08
N PHE A 491 -10.11 13.62 5.81
CA PHE A 491 -9.42 14.36 4.75
C PHE A 491 -10.01 14.08 3.37
N TRP A 492 -10.32 12.82 3.06
CA TRP A 492 -10.84 12.44 1.76
C TRP A 492 -12.25 12.96 1.55
N GLU A 493 -13.13 12.97 2.55
CA GLU A 493 -14.44 13.60 2.44
C GLU A 493 -14.34 15.12 2.31
N LEU A 494 -13.40 15.77 3.00
CA LEU A 494 -13.12 17.20 2.80
C LEU A 494 -12.67 17.46 1.36
N PHE A 495 -11.70 16.70 0.87
CA PHE A 495 -11.17 16.84 -0.49
C PHE A 495 -12.23 16.52 -1.53
N TRP A 496 -12.96 15.42 -1.39
CA TRP A 496 -13.99 14.97 -2.33
C TRP A 496 -15.13 15.98 -2.47
N ASN A 497 -15.58 16.58 -1.38
CA ASN A 497 -16.73 17.48 -1.38
C ASN A 497 -16.37 18.96 -1.62
N THR A 498 -15.09 19.31 -1.71
CA THR A 498 -14.67 20.70 -1.96
C THR A 498 -14.28 20.92 -3.43
N PRO A 499 -14.82 21.95 -4.12
CA PRO A 499 -14.65 22.09 -5.58
C PRO A 499 -13.20 22.24 -6.05
N ASN A 500 -12.39 23.05 -5.37
CA ASN A 500 -11.00 23.38 -5.71
C ASN A 500 -9.97 22.40 -5.12
N SER A 501 -10.39 21.27 -4.57
CA SER A 501 -9.44 20.23 -4.17
C SER A 501 -8.96 19.43 -5.39
N GLY A 502 -7.65 19.27 -5.50
CA GLY A 502 -7.01 18.34 -6.44
C GLY A 502 -6.85 16.92 -5.88
N GLY A 503 -7.36 16.59 -4.70
CA GLY A 503 -7.02 15.36 -3.98
C GLY A 503 -5.69 15.50 -3.23
N GLY A 504 -4.87 14.46 -3.17
CA GLY A 504 -3.55 14.51 -2.51
C GLY A 504 -2.74 13.22 -2.61
N PHE A 505 -1.53 13.23 -2.04
CA PHE A 505 -0.58 12.12 -2.08
C PHE A 505 -0.12 11.70 -0.68
N LEU A 506 -0.43 10.47 -0.28
CA LEU A 506 0.00 9.88 1.00
C LEU A 506 1.52 9.72 1.07
N TRP A 507 2.11 9.79 2.26
CA TRP A 507 3.52 9.46 2.49
C TRP A 507 3.66 8.22 3.39
N ALA A 508 4.19 7.08 2.96
CA ALA A 508 4.60 6.69 1.61
C ALA A 508 4.18 5.24 1.30
N LEU A 509 4.51 4.75 0.10
CA LEU A 509 4.09 3.42 -0.35
C LEU A 509 4.73 2.30 0.48
N VAL A 510 6.06 2.29 0.63
CA VAL A 510 6.83 1.16 1.17
C VAL A 510 7.80 1.61 2.26
N ASP A 511 8.05 0.74 3.24
CA ASP A 511 9.18 0.89 4.17
C ASP A 511 10.53 0.72 3.44
N GLU A 512 11.44 1.67 3.63
CA GLU A 512 12.80 1.67 3.06
C GLU A 512 13.80 0.95 3.98
N ALA A 513 13.56 -0.33 4.23
CA ALA A 513 14.46 -1.19 4.98
C ALA A 513 15.43 -1.96 4.08
N VAL A 514 16.72 -1.71 4.19
CA VAL A 514 17.75 -2.36 3.38
C VAL A 514 18.26 -3.62 4.06
N VAL A 515 18.47 -4.70 3.31
CA VAL A 515 19.22 -5.86 3.81
C VAL A 515 20.70 -5.48 3.86
N ARG A 516 21.24 -5.39 5.07
CA ARG A 516 22.62 -4.98 5.36
C ARG A 516 23.58 -6.15 5.23
N THR A 517 24.35 -6.15 4.14
CA THR A 517 25.37 -7.19 3.87
C THR A 517 26.55 -7.16 4.84
N ASP A 518 26.75 -6.04 5.55
CA ASP A 518 27.75 -5.87 6.61
C ASP A 518 27.23 -6.23 8.01
N LEU A 519 25.92 -6.46 8.17
CA LEU A 519 25.27 -6.82 9.43
C LEU A 519 24.56 -8.18 9.34
N ASN A 520 25.18 -9.17 8.69
CA ASN A 520 24.68 -10.54 8.55
C ASN A 520 23.25 -10.64 7.98
N GLY A 521 22.89 -9.75 7.05
CA GLY A 521 21.56 -9.74 6.43
C GLY A 521 20.46 -9.13 7.31
N PHE A 522 20.83 -8.36 8.35
CA PHE A 522 19.89 -7.57 9.13
C PHE A 522 19.14 -6.59 8.23
N LEU A 523 17.83 -6.47 8.46
CA LEU A 523 16.97 -5.58 7.69
C LEU A 523 16.88 -4.24 8.41
N ASP A 524 17.49 -3.22 7.84
CA ASP A 524 17.75 -1.94 8.48
C ASP A 524 16.92 -0.83 7.83
N ALA A 525 15.93 -0.30 8.54
CA ALA A 525 15.18 0.89 8.14
C ALA A 525 15.76 2.19 8.74
N ASN A 526 17.04 2.17 9.13
CA ASN A 526 17.71 3.30 9.77
C ASN A 526 16.89 3.88 10.94
N ARG A 527 16.50 3.00 11.86
CA ARG A 527 15.66 3.31 13.03
C ARG A 527 14.28 3.85 12.63
N VAL A 528 14.07 5.15 12.79
CA VAL A 528 12.78 5.84 12.60
C VAL A 528 12.70 6.55 11.25
N ASN A 529 13.73 6.48 10.41
CA ASN A 529 13.74 7.24 9.15
C ASN A 529 13.15 6.45 7.97
N GLY A 530 13.33 5.12 7.92
CA GLY A 530 12.85 4.26 6.84
C GLY A 530 11.52 3.51 7.03
N PRO A 531 10.92 3.35 8.23
CA PRO A 531 9.64 2.66 8.37
C PRO A 531 8.46 3.62 8.12
N ASP A 532 8.32 4.10 6.89
CA ASP A 532 7.40 5.17 6.48
C ASP A 532 6.21 4.69 5.60
N GLY A 533 6.11 3.39 5.33
CA GLY A 533 5.24 2.78 4.34
C GLY A 533 3.85 2.36 4.85
N VAL A 534 2.88 2.34 3.94
CA VAL A 534 1.59 1.65 4.15
C VAL A 534 1.67 0.13 3.92
N VAL A 535 2.83 -0.33 3.43
CA VAL A 535 3.24 -1.73 3.37
C VAL A 535 4.70 -1.88 3.81
N GLY A 536 5.04 -3.07 4.30
CA GLY A 536 6.41 -3.42 4.67
C GLY A 536 7.37 -3.51 3.47
N PRO A 537 8.66 -3.77 3.69
CA PRO A 537 9.70 -3.72 2.66
C PRO A 537 9.50 -4.72 1.52
N HIS A 538 8.88 -5.88 1.82
CA HIS A 538 8.50 -6.90 0.84
C HIS A 538 7.01 -6.83 0.47
N ARG A 539 6.41 -5.64 0.63
CA ARG A 539 5.01 -5.30 0.31
C ARG A 539 3.98 -6.03 1.17
N GLU A 540 4.37 -6.40 2.39
CA GLU A 540 3.45 -6.94 3.39
C GLU A 540 2.39 -5.91 3.74
N LYS A 541 1.12 -6.31 3.65
CA LYS A 541 -0.02 -5.39 3.80
C LYS A 541 -0.23 -5.02 5.27
N GLU A 542 -0.17 -3.73 5.56
CA GLU A 542 -0.45 -3.19 6.89
C GLU A 542 -1.89 -2.68 7.03
N GLY A 543 -2.28 -2.13 8.19
CA GLY A 543 -3.66 -1.73 8.46
C GLY A 543 -4.16 -0.64 7.49
N SER A 544 -3.29 0.30 7.13
CA SER A 544 -3.64 1.38 6.19
C SER A 544 -3.88 0.89 4.78
N TYR A 545 -3.24 -0.20 4.32
CA TYR A 545 -3.55 -0.79 3.01
C TYR A 545 -5.05 -1.07 2.87
N TYR A 546 -5.64 -1.71 3.89
CA TYR A 546 -7.04 -2.08 3.89
C TYR A 546 -7.95 -0.86 4.01
N ALA A 547 -7.61 0.08 4.90
CA ALA A 547 -8.37 1.31 5.08
C ALA A 547 -8.39 2.17 3.81
N ILE A 548 -7.23 2.37 3.16
CA ILE A 548 -7.13 3.13 1.91
C ILE A 548 -7.96 2.45 0.82
N ARG A 549 -7.89 1.13 0.68
CA ARG A 549 -8.67 0.39 -0.31
C ARG A 549 -10.17 0.69 -0.20
N GLU A 550 -10.73 0.75 1.01
CA GLU A 550 -12.13 1.11 1.20
C GLU A 550 -12.39 2.60 0.94
N ILE A 551 -11.63 3.49 1.58
CA ILE A 551 -11.86 4.94 1.54
C ILE A 551 -11.71 5.51 0.11
N PHE A 552 -10.72 5.03 -0.64
CA PHE A 552 -10.49 5.43 -2.03
C PHE A 552 -11.33 4.64 -3.04
N SER A 553 -12.22 3.75 -2.58
CA SER A 553 -13.15 3.04 -3.47
C SER A 553 -13.88 4.03 -4.40
N PRO A 554 -13.88 3.79 -5.72
CA PRO A 554 -14.65 4.58 -6.67
C PRO A 554 -16.16 4.27 -6.62
N VAL A 555 -16.58 3.30 -5.81
CA VAL A 555 -17.97 3.12 -5.42
C VAL A 555 -18.05 3.35 -3.92
N LYS A 556 -18.68 4.44 -3.48
CA LYS A 556 -18.93 4.65 -2.06
C LYS A 556 -20.28 4.07 -1.70
N VAL A 557 -20.27 3.19 -0.70
CA VAL A 557 -21.46 2.55 -0.13
C VAL A 557 -21.41 2.72 1.39
N THR A 558 -22.56 2.99 1.99
CA THR A 558 -22.74 2.91 3.45
C THR A 558 -23.77 1.82 3.72
N LEU A 559 -23.31 0.66 4.22
CA LEU A 559 -24.22 -0.42 4.59
C LEU A 559 -25.02 -0.04 5.85
N PRO A 560 -26.36 -0.04 5.80
CA PRO A 560 -27.17 0.15 6.99
C PRO A 560 -27.12 -1.10 7.88
N LYS A 561 -27.57 -0.97 9.15
CA LYS A 561 -27.84 -2.16 9.98
C LYS A 561 -28.87 -3.05 9.26
N ILE A 562 -28.53 -4.32 9.06
CA ILE A 562 -29.41 -5.27 8.37
C ILE A 562 -30.28 -5.99 9.40
N THR A 563 -31.56 -5.63 9.43
CA THR A 563 -32.58 -6.29 10.25
C THR A 563 -33.51 -7.13 9.37
N ALA A 564 -34.37 -7.93 9.99
CA ALA A 564 -35.43 -8.66 9.26
C ALA A 564 -36.39 -7.76 8.47
N THR A 565 -36.39 -6.44 8.68
CA THR A 565 -37.22 -5.47 7.96
C THR A 565 -36.45 -4.67 6.89
N PHE A 566 -35.20 -5.05 6.59
CA PHE A 566 -34.41 -4.40 5.56
C PHE A 566 -35.08 -4.55 4.18
N ASP A 567 -35.17 -3.45 3.43
CA ASP A 567 -35.92 -3.37 2.17
C ASP A 567 -35.06 -3.63 0.92
N GLY A 568 -33.79 -3.99 1.10
CA GLY A 568 -32.84 -4.24 0.01
C GLY A 568 -32.20 -2.98 -0.59
N LYS A 569 -32.53 -1.77 -0.12
CA LYS A 569 -31.99 -0.53 -0.70
C LYS A 569 -30.73 -0.06 0.01
N ILE A 570 -29.69 0.21 -0.77
CA ILE A 570 -28.40 0.67 -0.25
C ILE A 570 -27.99 1.95 -0.99
N PRO A 571 -27.78 3.08 -0.29
CA PRO A 571 -27.25 4.30 -0.91
C PRO A 571 -25.88 4.05 -1.55
N ALA A 572 -25.71 4.55 -2.77
CA ALA A 572 -24.46 4.43 -3.51
C ALA A 572 -24.10 5.76 -4.19
N GLU A 573 -22.81 6.08 -4.19
CA GLU A 573 -22.23 7.21 -4.91
C GLU A 573 -21.20 6.70 -5.91
N ASN A 574 -21.33 7.13 -7.16
CA ASN A 574 -20.33 6.90 -8.20
C ASN A 574 -19.20 7.92 -8.05
N ARG A 575 -18.05 7.45 -7.53
CA ARG A 575 -16.82 8.23 -7.37
C ARG A 575 -15.76 7.90 -8.44
N PHE A 576 -16.17 7.30 -9.56
CA PHE A 576 -15.41 7.33 -10.81
C PHE A 576 -15.55 8.71 -11.49
N HIS A 577 -14.56 9.07 -12.29
CA HIS A 577 -14.55 10.27 -13.11
C HIS A 577 -14.98 9.99 -14.56
N PHE A 578 -14.75 8.78 -15.07
CA PHE A 578 -15.03 8.42 -16.47
C PHE A 578 -15.97 7.21 -16.62
N THR A 579 -16.09 6.37 -15.59
CA THR A 579 -16.84 5.10 -15.63
C THR A 579 -18.27 5.23 -15.08
N ASN A 580 -19.26 4.69 -15.79
CA ASN A 580 -20.63 4.57 -15.27
C ASN A 580 -20.77 3.27 -14.45
N LEU A 581 -21.54 3.30 -13.35
CA LEU A 581 -21.73 2.09 -12.53
C LEU A 581 -22.46 0.96 -13.25
N ARG A 582 -23.21 1.22 -14.33
CA ARG A 582 -23.80 0.18 -15.18
C ARG A 582 -22.76 -0.72 -15.84
N GLU A 583 -21.53 -0.24 -15.97
CA GLU A 583 -20.39 -0.99 -16.54
C GLU A 583 -19.68 -1.82 -15.47
N CYS A 584 -19.92 -1.52 -14.18
CA CYS A 584 -19.43 -2.30 -13.06
C CYS A 584 -20.34 -3.52 -12.81
N ARG A 585 -19.85 -4.49 -12.03
CA ARG A 585 -20.64 -5.65 -11.57
C ARG A 585 -20.78 -5.60 -10.05
N PHE A 586 -21.99 -5.89 -9.57
CA PHE A 586 -22.31 -5.92 -8.15
C PHE A 586 -22.95 -7.26 -7.78
N GLU A 587 -22.53 -7.83 -6.66
CA GLU A 587 -23.01 -9.13 -6.19
C GLU A 587 -23.25 -9.09 -4.68
N TRP A 588 -24.29 -9.78 -4.23
CA TRP A 588 -24.54 -10.00 -2.82
C TRP A 588 -24.38 -11.48 -2.45
N GLN A 589 -23.94 -11.75 -1.23
CA GLN A 589 -23.87 -13.09 -0.66
C GLN A 589 -24.46 -13.08 0.76
N LEU A 590 -25.31 -14.04 1.05
CA LEU A 590 -25.73 -14.39 2.40
C LEU A 590 -24.80 -15.49 2.89
N VAL A 591 -24.21 -15.28 4.06
CA VAL A 591 -23.20 -16.20 4.60
C VAL A 591 -23.56 -16.68 6.00
N ASN A 592 -23.12 -17.90 6.32
CA ASN A 592 -23.05 -18.40 7.68
C ASN A 592 -21.58 -18.65 8.06
N PHE A 593 -21.23 -18.30 9.28
CA PHE A 593 -19.88 -18.42 9.81
C PHE A 593 -19.66 -19.77 10.49
N SER A 594 -18.44 -20.29 10.43
CA SER A 594 -18.00 -21.44 11.23
C SER A 594 -18.10 -21.11 12.72
N GLY A 595 -18.47 -22.08 13.54
CA GLY A 595 -18.58 -21.91 14.99
C GLY A 595 -17.26 -22.08 15.74
N ILE A 596 -17.33 -21.98 17.07
CA ILE A 596 -16.19 -22.23 17.96
C ILE A 596 -15.73 -23.69 17.89
N ALA A 597 -16.66 -24.64 17.75
CA ALA A 597 -16.33 -26.07 17.66
C ALA A 597 -15.61 -26.47 16.34
N ASP A 598 -15.70 -25.65 15.29
CA ASP A 598 -15.03 -25.95 14.02
C ASP A 598 -13.53 -25.64 14.13
N ARG A 599 -12.68 -26.58 13.69
CA ARG A 599 -11.21 -26.49 13.88
C ARG A 599 -10.55 -25.36 13.12
N GLN A 600 -11.11 -24.98 11.97
CA GLN A 600 -10.56 -23.96 11.08
C GLN A 600 -11.63 -22.90 10.82
N PRO A 601 -11.26 -21.62 10.70
CA PRO A 601 -12.19 -20.57 10.34
C PRO A 601 -12.65 -20.73 8.88
N PHE A 602 -13.95 -20.61 8.65
CA PHE A 602 -14.51 -20.48 7.31
C PHE A 602 -15.89 -19.82 7.38
N HIS A 603 -16.40 -19.40 6.22
CA HIS A 603 -17.81 -19.13 6.03
C HIS A 603 -18.36 -19.99 4.89
N THR A 604 -19.67 -20.21 4.91
CA THR A 604 -20.40 -20.86 3.83
C THR A 604 -21.35 -19.86 3.20
N VAL A 605 -21.26 -19.69 1.88
CA VAL A 605 -22.26 -18.94 1.11
C VAL A 605 -23.51 -19.80 1.01
N ILE A 606 -24.57 -19.40 1.70
CA ILE A 606 -25.88 -20.09 1.67
C ILE A 606 -26.70 -19.68 0.46
N GLN A 607 -26.57 -18.42 0.05
CA GLN A 607 -27.19 -17.92 -1.17
C GLN A 607 -26.41 -16.71 -1.69
N SER A 608 -26.48 -16.46 -2.99
CA SER A 608 -25.91 -15.28 -3.63
C SER A 608 -26.80 -14.81 -4.77
N GLY A 609 -26.65 -13.55 -5.15
CA GLY A 609 -27.31 -12.99 -6.31
C GLY A 609 -26.53 -11.84 -6.92
N GLN A 610 -26.85 -11.51 -8.17
CA GLN A 610 -26.34 -10.31 -8.81
C GLN A 610 -27.28 -9.15 -8.52
N VAL A 611 -26.70 -7.96 -8.38
CA VAL A 611 -27.46 -6.71 -8.31
C VAL A 611 -27.48 -6.13 -9.72
N THR A 612 -28.65 -5.69 -10.18
CA THR A 612 -28.74 -4.93 -11.43
C THR A 612 -27.93 -3.65 -11.28
N SER A 613 -26.81 -3.56 -12.00
CA SER A 613 -25.92 -2.40 -11.93
C SER A 613 -26.68 -1.12 -12.29
N PRO A 614 -26.66 -0.09 -11.42
CA PRO A 614 -27.47 1.10 -11.62
C PRO A 614 -26.83 2.01 -12.68
N ASP A 615 -27.65 2.69 -13.49
CA ASP A 615 -27.19 3.70 -14.45
C ASP A 615 -26.86 5.02 -13.73
N LEU A 616 -25.79 4.98 -12.92
CA LEU A 616 -25.22 6.14 -12.25
C LEU A 616 -23.98 6.59 -13.02
N LYS A 617 -24.11 7.71 -13.72
CA LYS A 617 -22.99 8.34 -14.43
C LYS A 617 -21.91 8.79 -13.42
N PRO A 618 -20.67 9.06 -13.88
CA PRO A 618 -19.63 9.62 -13.01
C PRO A 618 -20.16 10.74 -12.12
N LEU A 619 -19.78 10.71 -10.84
CA LEU A 619 -20.12 11.70 -9.80
C LEU A 619 -21.61 11.75 -9.40
N GLN A 620 -22.46 10.84 -9.89
CA GLN A 620 -23.86 10.76 -9.49
C GLN A 620 -24.09 9.89 -8.24
N GLN A 621 -25.17 10.17 -7.53
CA GLN A 621 -25.65 9.41 -6.37
C GLN A 621 -26.97 8.71 -6.69
N GLY A 622 -27.21 7.58 -6.04
CA GLY A 622 -28.44 6.81 -6.18
C GLY A 622 -28.47 5.62 -5.23
N PHE A 623 -29.02 4.49 -5.70
CA PHE A 623 -29.21 3.30 -4.87
C PHE A 623 -28.81 2.04 -5.62
N LEU A 624 -28.23 1.09 -4.89
CA LEU A 624 -28.21 -0.32 -5.23
C LEU A 624 -29.48 -0.98 -4.67
N ILE A 625 -30.12 -1.82 -5.46
CA ILE A 625 -31.36 -2.52 -5.09
C ILE A 625 -31.07 -4.03 -5.06
N LEU A 626 -31.01 -4.60 -3.85
CA LEU A 626 -30.74 -6.00 -3.63
C LEU A 626 -32.06 -6.78 -3.54
N GLU A 627 -32.25 -7.72 -4.46
CA GLU A 627 -33.36 -8.67 -4.43
C GLU A 627 -33.04 -9.83 -3.48
N LEU A 628 -33.23 -9.60 -2.18
CA LEU A 628 -32.99 -10.62 -1.15
C LEU A 628 -34.17 -11.60 -1.02
N PRO A 629 -33.91 -12.90 -0.75
CA PRO A 629 -34.96 -13.88 -0.47
C PRO A 629 -35.72 -13.54 0.82
N THR A 630 -36.99 -13.94 0.94
CA THR A 630 -37.83 -13.60 2.11
C THR A 630 -37.29 -14.13 3.44
N ASP A 631 -36.43 -15.15 3.42
CA ASP A 631 -35.81 -15.74 4.61
C ASP A 631 -34.33 -15.37 4.79
N PHE A 632 -33.86 -14.28 4.15
CA PHE A 632 -32.48 -13.78 4.29
C PHE A 632 -32.06 -13.57 5.74
N ALA A 633 -33.01 -13.24 6.63
CA ALA A 633 -32.81 -13.03 8.06
C ALA A 633 -32.25 -14.26 8.82
N ARG A 634 -32.21 -15.44 8.18
CA ARG A 634 -31.62 -16.67 8.73
C ARG A 634 -30.09 -16.73 8.60
N ALA A 635 -29.53 -15.96 7.67
CA ALA A 635 -28.09 -15.84 7.47
C ALA A 635 -27.41 -15.11 8.64
N ASP A 636 -26.10 -15.30 8.81
CA ASP A 636 -25.33 -14.56 9.81
C ASP A 636 -24.96 -13.16 9.32
N ALA A 637 -24.63 -13.02 8.03
CA ALA A 637 -24.23 -11.74 7.45
C ALA A 637 -24.59 -11.61 5.97
N LEU A 638 -24.63 -10.35 5.52
CA LEU A 638 -24.71 -9.94 4.14
C LEU A 638 -23.34 -9.42 3.70
N TYR A 639 -22.82 -9.96 2.59
CA TYR A 639 -21.69 -9.41 1.86
C TYR A 639 -22.19 -8.71 0.60
N LEU A 640 -21.65 -7.54 0.30
CA LEU A 640 -21.85 -6.80 -0.95
C LEU A 640 -20.49 -6.58 -1.60
N LYS A 641 -20.32 -7.10 -2.82
CA LYS A 641 -19.09 -7.02 -3.59
C LYS A 641 -19.30 -6.14 -4.81
N ALA A 642 -18.34 -5.26 -5.09
CA ALA A 642 -18.27 -4.49 -6.32
C ALA A 642 -17.03 -4.87 -7.13
N PHE A 643 -17.19 -4.96 -8.44
CA PHE A 643 -16.13 -5.23 -9.40
C PHE A 643 -16.11 -4.15 -10.48
N ASP A 644 -14.93 -3.76 -10.91
CA ASP A 644 -14.73 -2.81 -12.00
C ASP A 644 -15.13 -3.42 -13.36
N PRO A 645 -15.16 -2.63 -14.45
CA PRO A 645 -15.49 -3.13 -15.80
C PRO A 645 -14.54 -4.23 -16.32
N HIS A 646 -13.37 -4.41 -15.70
CA HIS A 646 -12.40 -5.44 -16.04
C HIS A 646 -12.54 -6.70 -15.16
N GLY A 647 -13.52 -6.73 -14.25
CA GLY A 647 -13.79 -7.86 -13.37
C GLY A 647 -12.89 -7.92 -12.13
N LYS A 648 -12.09 -6.89 -11.85
CA LYS A 648 -11.27 -6.81 -10.63
C LYS A 648 -12.13 -6.32 -9.47
N GLU A 649 -12.01 -6.98 -8.32
CA GLU A 649 -12.76 -6.60 -7.12
C GLU A 649 -12.29 -5.23 -6.59
N ILE A 650 -13.23 -4.29 -6.54
CA ILE A 650 -13.05 -2.96 -5.95
C ILE A 650 -12.98 -3.10 -4.43
N PHE A 651 -14.06 -3.65 -3.85
CA PHE A 651 -14.17 -3.87 -2.40
C PHE A 651 -15.33 -4.84 -2.07
N CYS A 652 -15.31 -5.38 -0.84
CA CYS A 652 -16.36 -6.20 -0.26
C CYS A 652 -16.82 -5.58 1.07
N TRP A 653 -18.00 -4.96 1.08
CA TRP A 653 -18.65 -4.52 2.32
C TRP A 653 -19.37 -5.68 2.98
N SER A 654 -19.43 -5.69 4.31
CA SER A 654 -20.04 -6.77 5.06
C SER A 654 -20.77 -6.24 6.30
N GLN A 655 -21.91 -6.85 6.63
CA GLN A 655 -22.74 -6.45 7.77
C GLN A 655 -23.45 -7.65 8.40
N LYS A 656 -23.48 -7.72 9.73
CA LYS A 656 -24.26 -8.71 10.49
C LYS A 656 -25.74 -8.58 10.19
N ILE A 657 -26.44 -9.71 10.16
CA ILE A 657 -27.90 -9.77 10.08
C ILE A 657 -28.44 -10.06 11.47
N ASN A 658 -29.24 -9.14 12.02
CA ASN A 658 -29.80 -9.20 13.38
C ASN A 658 -28.74 -9.23 14.53
N GLY A 659 -27.54 -8.70 14.29
CA GLY A 659 -26.48 -8.53 15.28
C GLY A 659 -26.01 -9.83 15.95
N ASN A 660 -25.59 -9.75 17.22
CA ASN A 660 -24.98 -10.88 17.93
C ASN A 660 -25.99 -11.93 18.46
N ARG A 661 -27.32 -11.69 18.32
CA ARG A 661 -28.36 -12.52 18.95
C ARG A 661 -28.23 -14.01 18.62
N LYS A 662 -27.93 -14.34 17.36
CA LYS A 662 -27.79 -15.74 16.91
C LYS A 662 -26.60 -16.42 17.56
N SER A 663 -25.43 -15.77 17.57
CA SER A 663 -24.21 -16.26 18.23
C SER A 663 -24.42 -16.46 19.73
N THR A 664 -25.00 -15.49 20.43
CA THR A 664 -25.27 -15.59 21.87
C THR A 664 -26.24 -16.73 22.18
N ASN A 665 -27.32 -16.86 21.42
CA ASN A 665 -28.27 -17.97 21.62
C ASN A 665 -27.62 -19.32 21.31
N GLN A 666 -26.87 -19.45 20.22
CA GLN A 666 -26.24 -20.73 19.85
C GLN A 666 -25.17 -21.19 20.85
N LEU A 667 -24.44 -20.26 21.48
CA LEU A 667 -23.31 -20.61 22.34
C LEU A 667 -23.68 -20.71 23.81
N VAL A 668 -24.50 -19.77 24.30
CA VAL A 668 -24.78 -19.60 25.73
C VAL A 668 -26.11 -20.25 26.13
N SER A 669 -27.11 -20.26 25.23
CA SER A 669 -28.45 -20.76 25.56
C SER A 669 -28.65 -22.27 25.33
N LEU A 670 -27.65 -22.97 24.78
CA LEU A 670 -27.66 -24.43 24.71
C LEU A 670 -27.17 -25.01 26.05
N THR A 671 -27.87 -26.03 26.54
CA THR A 671 -27.34 -26.85 27.64
C THR A 671 -26.13 -27.65 27.14
N LEU A 672 -25.16 -27.93 28.01
CA LEU A 672 -23.99 -28.78 27.71
C LEU A 672 -24.41 -30.11 27.04
N ASP A 673 -25.56 -30.67 27.45
CA ASP A 673 -26.14 -31.90 26.90
C ASP A 673 -26.49 -31.78 25.41
N GLU A 674 -27.08 -30.67 24.97
CA GLU A 674 -27.44 -30.47 23.56
C GLU A 674 -26.21 -30.28 22.66
N GLN A 675 -25.13 -29.68 23.19
CA GLN A 675 -23.87 -29.52 22.46
C GLN A 675 -23.11 -30.84 22.35
N GLN A 676 -23.01 -31.60 23.45
CA GLN A 676 -22.40 -32.94 23.47
C GLN A 676 -23.16 -33.95 22.61
N GLN A 677 -24.50 -33.91 22.64
CA GLN A 677 -25.34 -34.77 21.81
C GLN A 677 -25.16 -34.45 20.31
N LYS A 678 -25.16 -33.16 19.93
CA LYS A 678 -24.89 -32.75 18.54
C LYS A 678 -23.50 -33.15 18.06
N LEU A 679 -22.48 -33.06 18.92
CA LEU A 679 -21.13 -33.52 18.60
C LEU A 679 -21.09 -35.03 18.37
N ARG A 680 -21.71 -35.82 19.25
CA ARG A 680 -21.82 -37.28 19.11
C ARG A 680 -22.57 -37.66 17.83
N ASP A 681 -23.69 -36.99 17.54
CA ASP A 681 -24.48 -37.23 16.33
C ASP A 681 -23.69 -36.88 15.06
N ARG A 682 -22.89 -35.81 15.09
CA ARG A 682 -22.01 -35.41 13.97
C ARG A 682 -20.87 -36.40 13.74
N LEU A 683 -20.23 -36.88 14.81
CA LEU A 683 -19.17 -37.88 14.74
C LEU A 683 -19.69 -39.24 14.24
N ARG A 684 -20.88 -39.66 14.69
CA ARG A 684 -21.59 -40.84 14.17
C ARG A 684 -21.91 -40.70 12.68
N ALA A 685 -22.36 -39.52 12.24
CA ALA A 685 -22.62 -39.23 10.83
C ALA A 685 -21.35 -39.25 9.96
N GLN A 686 -20.17 -39.07 10.55
CA GLN A 686 -18.87 -39.17 9.87
C GLN A 686 -18.26 -40.58 9.92
N GLY A 687 -19.01 -41.58 10.41
CA GLY A 687 -18.56 -42.97 10.49
C GLY A 687 -17.53 -43.23 11.60
N VAL A 688 -17.41 -42.32 12.58
CA VAL A 688 -16.58 -42.54 13.75
C VAL A 688 -17.37 -43.45 14.70
N GLU A 689 -16.93 -44.70 14.83
CA GLU A 689 -17.44 -45.63 15.85
C GLU A 689 -17.17 -45.07 17.25
N GLU A 690 -18.09 -45.28 18.17
CA GLU A 690 -18.07 -44.70 19.52
C GLU A 690 -16.76 -45.02 20.27
N ASP A 691 -16.16 -46.17 19.94
CA ASP A 691 -14.91 -46.69 20.51
C ASP A 691 -13.63 -46.10 19.88
N ASN A 692 -13.74 -45.41 18.73
CA ASN A 692 -12.62 -44.76 18.02
C ASN A 692 -12.54 -43.24 18.28
N ILE A 693 -13.46 -42.70 19.08
CA ILE A 693 -13.26 -41.40 19.73
C ILE A 693 -12.17 -41.64 20.78
N LEU A 694 -10.96 -41.10 20.57
CA LEU A 694 -9.80 -41.31 21.44
C LEU A 694 -10.22 -41.32 22.93
N PRO A 695 -9.78 -42.31 23.72
CA PRO A 695 -10.21 -42.42 25.10
C PRO A 695 -9.73 -41.20 25.86
N ILE A 696 -10.67 -40.38 26.32
CA ILE A 696 -10.48 -39.47 27.45
C ILE A 696 -10.41 -40.34 28.71
N GLU A 697 -9.45 -41.25 28.77
CA GLU A 697 -9.14 -42.07 29.95
C GLU A 697 -8.26 -41.27 30.91
N ARG A 698 -8.77 -40.10 31.27
CA ARG A 698 -8.56 -39.41 32.55
C ARG A 698 -9.80 -38.61 32.98
N GLN A 699 -11.01 -38.98 32.51
CA GLN A 699 -12.29 -38.39 32.93
C GLN A 699 -13.37 -39.42 33.33
N ALA A 700 -13.03 -40.68 33.58
CA ALA A 700 -13.98 -41.66 34.10
C ALA A 700 -14.09 -41.58 35.64
N ALA A 701 -14.53 -40.43 36.16
CA ALA A 701 -15.03 -40.28 37.53
C ALA A 701 -15.97 -39.08 37.74
N ASP A 702 -16.09 -38.14 36.79
CA ASP A 702 -16.91 -36.92 36.96
C ASP A 702 -17.99 -36.71 35.87
N LEU A 703 -18.14 -37.64 34.93
CA LEU A 703 -19.13 -37.59 33.83
C LEU A 703 -20.58 -37.89 34.26
N THR A 704 -20.88 -37.91 35.56
CA THR A 704 -22.27 -38.01 36.08
C THR A 704 -22.86 -36.66 36.50
N ARG A 705 -22.28 -35.52 36.12
CA ARG A 705 -22.85 -34.19 36.43
C ARG A 705 -23.68 -33.64 35.28
N GLU A 706 -24.91 -34.14 35.15
CA GLU A 706 -26.00 -33.71 34.23
C GLU A 706 -26.53 -32.26 34.47
N LYS A 707 -25.66 -31.35 34.91
CA LYS A 707 -25.82 -29.93 35.32
C LYS A 707 -25.04 -29.73 36.62
N GLY A 708 -24.09 -28.79 36.63
CA GLY A 708 -23.49 -28.36 37.88
C GLY A 708 -24.53 -27.64 38.73
N ILE A 709 -24.52 -27.84 40.05
CA ILE A 709 -25.29 -26.97 40.95
C ILE A 709 -24.50 -25.67 41.08
N PRO A 710 -25.07 -24.50 40.75
CA PRO A 710 -24.41 -23.23 40.97
C PRO A 710 -24.24 -22.98 42.47
N GLU A 711 -23.00 -22.77 42.91
CA GLU A 711 -22.64 -22.62 44.32
C GLU A 711 -21.90 -21.29 44.57
N ILE A 712 -22.06 -20.77 45.79
CA ILE A 712 -21.30 -19.62 46.31
C ILE A 712 -20.50 -20.12 47.51
N LEU A 713 -19.17 -19.97 47.46
CA LEU A 713 -18.28 -20.27 48.57
C LEU A 713 -17.65 -18.97 49.07
N GLU A 714 -17.71 -18.69 50.36
CA GLU A 714 -17.28 -17.41 50.94
C GLU A 714 -16.21 -17.61 52.02
N SER A 715 -15.27 -16.66 52.08
CA SER A 715 -14.28 -16.48 53.13
C SER A 715 -14.21 -15.00 53.54
N ASP A 716 -13.32 -14.66 54.48
CA ASP A 716 -13.19 -13.29 54.98
C ASP A 716 -12.93 -12.27 53.87
N THR A 717 -12.02 -12.59 52.95
CA THR A 717 -11.55 -11.66 51.90
C THR A 717 -11.94 -12.07 50.48
N LEU A 718 -12.39 -13.31 50.27
CA LEU A 718 -12.68 -13.86 48.95
C LEU A 718 -14.07 -14.49 48.88
N ILE A 719 -14.67 -14.45 47.70
CA ILE A 719 -15.94 -15.11 47.37
C ILE A 719 -15.81 -15.85 46.04
N THR A 720 -16.36 -17.04 45.90
CA THR A 720 -16.20 -17.91 44.72
C THR A 720 -17.55 -18.33 44.17
N LEU A 721 -17.73 -18.16 42.86
CA LEU A 721 -18.82 -18.79 42.09
C LEU A 721 -18.33 -20.10 41.48
N LYS A 722 -19.14 -21.16 41.53
CA LYS A 722 -18.76 -22.47 41.00
C LYS A 722 -19.93 -23.19 40.34
N ALA A 723 -19.69 -23.81 39.19
CA ALA A 723 -20.60 -24.77 38.54
C ALA A 723 -19.81 -25.58 37.49
N ALA A 724 -20.26 -26.81 37.21
CA ALA A 724 -19.73 -27.66 36.13
C ALA A 724 -18.18 -27.77 36.09
N GLY A 725 -17.54 -27.87 37.26
CA GLY A 725 -16.07 -27.93 37.37
C GLY A 725 -15.36 -26.58 37.38
N ILE A 726 -15.95 -25.56 36.76
CA ILE A 726 -15.43 -24.19 36.72
C ILE A 726 -15.64 -23.50 38.07
N ALA A 727 -14.60 -22.82 38.56
CA ALA A 727 -14.66 -22.00 39.77
C ALA A 727 -13.97 -20.65 39.54
N VAL A 728 -14.64 -19.56 39.88
CA VAL A 728 -14.12 -18.19 39.75
C VAL A 728 -14.18 -17.48 41.09
N THR A 729 -13.01 -17.10 41.60
CA THR A 729 -12.83 -16.47 42.91
C THR A 729 -12.57 -14.97 42.76
N PHE A 730 -13.37 -14.17 43.45
CA PHE A 730 -13.36 -12.71 43.46
C PHE A 730 -12.90 -12.16 44.81
N SER A 731 -12.31 -10.97 44.77
CA SER A 731 -11.95 -10.18 45.94
C SER A 731 -13.15 -9.42 46.48
N LYS A 732 -13.43 -9.57 47.78
CA LYS A 732 -14.47 -8.80 48.48
C LYS A 732 -14.08 -7.35 48.78
N THR A 733 -12.87 -6.93 48.40
CA THR A 733 -12.39 -5.56 48.61
C THR A 733 -12.65 -4.67 47.40
N ASP A 734 -12.45 -5.20 46.19
CA ASP A 734 -12.51 -4.44 44.94
C ASP A 734 -13.36 -5.12 43.84
N GLY A 735 -13.85 -6.34 44.07
CA GLY A 735 -14.68 -7.10 43.13
C GLY A 735 -13.92 -7.74 41.97
N THR A 736 -12.57 -7.69 41.99
CA THR A 736 -11.73 -8.25 40.92
C THR A 736 -11.53 -9.76 41.05
N ILE A 737 -11.36 -10.45 39.92
CA ILE A 737 -11.02 -11.87 39.85
C ILE A 737 -9.59 -12.08 40.37
N ARG A 738 -9.45 -13.01 41.31
CA ARG A 738 -8.15 -13.43 41.87
C ARG A 738 -7.70 -14.80 41.38
N ARG A 739 -8.64 -15.71 41.12
CA ARG A 739 -8.33 -17.07 40.66
C ARG A 739 -9.45 -17.62 39.80
N ILE A 740 -9.08 -18.37 38.76
CA ILE A 740 -9.99 -19.20 37.97
C ILE A 740 -9.47 -20.62 37.96
N SER A 741 -10.39 -21.58 38.04
CA SER A 741 -10.15 -22.97 37.71
C SER A 741 -11.10 -23.36 36.56
N ASN A 742 -10.56 -24.02 35.53
CA ASN A 742 -11.33 -24.48 34.38
C ASN A 742 -12.20 -25.69 34.71
N ASP A 743 -12.90 -26.20 33.70
CA ASP A 743 -13.70 -27.44 33.75
C ASP A 743 -12.95 -28.69 34.24
N LEU A 744 -11.62 -28.72 34.12
CA LEU A 744 -10.74 -29.77 34.65
C LEU A 744 -10.21 -29.48 36.07
N GLY A 745 -10.59 -28.35 36.67
CA GLY A 745 -10.04 -27.89 37.95
C GLY A 745 -8.61 -27.34 37.88
N LEU A 746 -8.06 -27.15 36.68
CA LEU A 746 -6.73 -26.57 36.45
C LEU A 746 -6.81 -25.03 36.45
N PRO A 747 -5.77 -24.33 36.93
CA PRO A 747 -5.77 -22.87 36.95
C PRO A 747 -5.70 -22.28 35.54
N ILE A 748 -6.44 -21.20 35.30
CA ILE A 748 -6.24 -20.34 34.12
C ILE A 748 -5.79 -18.96 34.62
N PRO A 749 -4.68 -18.40 34.12
CA PRO A 749 -4.12 -17.14 34.60
C PRO A 749 -4.86 -15.90 34.05
N PHE A 750 -6.19 -15.96 33.99
CA PHE A 750 -7.05 -14.83 33.67
C PHE A 750 -7.53 -14.17 34.96
N GLY A 751 -7.37 -12.87 35.10
CA GLY A 751 -7.80 -12.21 36.34
C GLY A 751 -7.60 -10.71 36.37
N GLN A 752 -7.54 -10.18 37.59
CA GLN A 752 -7.38 -8.76 37.94
C GLN A 752 -8.48 -7.82 37.43
N GLY A 753 -9.44 -8.29 36.63
CA GLY A 753 -10.62 -7.54 36.20
C GLY A 753 -11.91 -7.97 36.90
N PRO A 754 -13.04 -7.27 36.66
CA PRO A 754 -13.18 -6.20 35.68
C PRO A 754 -12.63 -4.88 36.24
N LEU A 755 -11.64 -4.30 35.57
CA LEU A 755 -11.12 -2.97 35.87
C LEU A 755 -11.75 -1.96 34.93
N LEU A 756 -12.40 -0.93 35.45
CA LEU A 756 -12.84 0.19 34.62
C LEU A 756 -11.59 0.87 34.02
N THR A 757 -11.56 1.04 32.70
CA THR A 757 -10.33 1.47 32.00
C THR A 757 -10.00 2.94 32.22
N GLY A 758 -10.99 3.77 32.56
CA GLY A 758 -10.84 5.17 32.92
C GLY A 758 -11.84 5.55 34.02
N GLY A 759 -11.63 6.66 34.71
CA GLY A 759 -12.51 7.10 35.81
C GLY A 759 -12.32 6.34 37.12
N MET A 760 -13.28 6.50 38.04
CA MET A 760 -13.22 5.96 39.40
C MET A 760 -14.18 4.78 39.61
N ALA A 761 -13.71 3.72 40.26
CA ALA A 761 -14.53 2.62 40.73
C ALA A 761 -14.12 2.23 42.15
N ARG A 762 -15.00 2.45 43.13
CA ARG A 762 -14.79 2.00 44.50
C ARG A 762 -15.97 1.15 44.93
N MET A 763 -15.73 -0.12 45.23
CA MET A 763 -16.79 -1.04 45.65
C MET A 763 -17.38 -0.62 46.99
N THR A 764 -18.70 -0.63 47.09
CA THR A 764 -19.46 -0.22 48.29
C THR A 764 -20.23 -1.38 48.91
N GLY A 765 -20.52 -2.44 48.17
CA GLY A 765 -21.22 -3.61 48.70
C GLY A 765 -21.30 -4.76 47.71
N ILE A 766 -21.61 -5.93 48.26
CA ILE A 766 -21.87 -7.16 47.53
C ILE A 766 -23.16 -7.79 48.04
N LEU A 767 -24.06 -8.15 47.13
CA LEU A 767 -25.24 -8.96 47.40
C LEU A 767 -25.08 -10.29 46.69
N GLN A 768 -25.37 -11.39 47.39
CA GLN A 768 -25.23 -12.74 46.86
C GLN A 768 -26.55 -13.49 47.01
N PHE A 769 -26.91 -14.26 45.98
CA PHE A 769 -28.05 -15.16 46.05
C PHE A 769 -27.92 -16.28 45.03
N THR A 770 -28.58 -17.40 45.32
CA THR A 770 -28.56 -18.61 44.50
C THR A 770 -29.98 -19.03 44.17
N THR A 771 -30.20 -19.43 42.92
CA THR A 771 -31.44 -20.04 42.42
C THR A 771 -31.08 -21.41 41.80
N PRO A 772 -32.07 -22.26 41.46
CA PRO A 772 -31.81 -23.49 40.70
C PRO A 772 -31.13 -23.23 39.35
N ASP A 773 -31.34 -22.04 38.77
CA ASP A 773 -30.90 -21.70 37.42
C ASP A 773 -29.58 -20.93 37.37
N PHE A 774 -29.10 -20.36 38.49
CA PHE A 774 -27.81 -19.66 38.59
C PHE A 774 -27.43 -19.27 40.03
N ALA A 775 -26.14 -19.03 40.25
CA ALA A 775 -25.61 -18.32 41.43
C ALA A 775 -25.13 -16.91 41.02
N SER A 776 -25.49 -15.87 41.77
CA SER A 776 -25.22 -14.47 41.39
C SER A 776 -24.52 -13.67 42.48
N LEU A 777 -23.57 -12.84 42.05
CA LEU A 777 -22.96 -11.77 42.84
C LEU A 777 -23.31 -10.42 42.21
N VAL A 778 -23.98 -9.54 42.94
CA VAL A 778 -24.28 -8.16 42.55
C VAL A 778 -23.38 -7.24 43.34
N MET A 779 -22.39 -6.65 42.69
CA MET A 779 -21.40 -5.74 43.27
C MET A 779 -21.75 -4.31 42.91
N SER A 780 -21.90 -3.46 43.93
CA SER A 780 -22.22 -2.04 43.79
C SER A 780 -20.97 -1.18 43.95
N TYR A 781 -20.89 -0.10 43.18
CA TYR A 781 -19.74 0.80 43.17
C TYR A 781 -20.16 2.25 43.34
N SER A 782 -19.36 3.03 44.05
CA SER A 782 -19.35 4.49 43.99
C SER A 782 -18.33 4.95 42.95
N GLY A 783 -18.68 5.97 42.17
CA GLY A 783 -17.84 6.47 41.07
C GLY A 783 -18.53 6.34 39.73
N ASP A 784 -17.75 6.13 38.67
CA ASP A 784 -18.19 6.05 37.28
C ASP A 784 -18.71 4.66 36.92
N LEU A 785 -18.07 3.60 37.45
CA LEU A 785 -18.64 2.25 37.47
C LEU A 785 -19.80 2.22 38.47
N LYS A 786 -20.97 1.73 38.05
CA LYS A 786 -22.19 1.73 38.86
C LYS A 786 -22.42 0.38 39.50
N ASN A 787 -22.45 -0.67 38.69
CA ASN A 787 -22.66 -2.03 39.15
C ASN A 787 -21.95 -3.04 38.25
N VAL A 788 -21.61 -4.17 38.86
CA VAL A 788 -21.09 -5.38 38.20
C VAL A 788 -21.88 -6.55 38.74
N VAL A 789 -22.49 -7.33 37.85
CA VAL A 789 -23.24 -8.53 38.17
C VAL A 789 -22.57 -9.73 37.52
N TRP A 790 -22.12 -10.66 38.37
CA TRP A 790 -21.62 -11.95 37.93
C TRP A 790 -22.70 -13.01 38.13
N LYS A 791 -23.02 -13.80 37.11
CA LYS A 791 -23.91 -14.98 37.24
C LYS A 791 -23.21 -16.22 36.72
N MET A 792 -23.17 -17.26 37.54
CA MET A 792 -22.70 -18.59 37.17
C MET A 792 -23.90 -19.48 36.88
N TYR A 793 -23.97 -19.99 35.65
CA TYR A 793 -25.01 -20.91 35.21
C TYR A 793 -24.63 -22.37 35.50
N PRO A 794 -25.62 -23.29 35.59
CA PRO A 794 -25.38 -24.73 35.74
C PRO A 794 -24.49 -25.34 34.67
N SER A 795 -24.43 -24.70 33.49
CA SER A 795 -23.57 -25.08 32.37
C SER A 795 -22.09 -24.69 32.55
N GLY A 796 -21.74 -23.93 33.59
CA GLY A 796 -20.39 -23.39 33.78
C GLY A 796 -20.13 -22.07 33.05
N TRP A 797 -21.07 -21.58 32.23
CA TRP A 797 -21.00 -20.24 31.66
C TRP A 797 -21.09 -19.18 32.78
N LEU A 798 -20.17 -18.22 32.73
CA LEU A 798 -20.11 -17.08 33.61
C LEU A 798 -20.53 -15.82 32.85
N GLU A 799 -21.70 -15.27 33.19
CA GLU A 799 -22.16 -13.98 32.70
C GLU A 799 -21.59 -12.84 33.54
N LEU A 800 -21.10 -11.81 32.87
CA LEU A 800 -20.73 -10.51 33.39
C LEU A 800 -21.66 -9.46 32.79
N ASN A 801 -22.52 -8.87 33.62
CA ASN A 801 -23.23 -7.65 33.27
C ASN A 801 -22.62 -6.47 34.02
N TYR A 802 -22.41 -5.34 33.35
CA TYR A 802 -21.87 -4.16 33.99
C TYR A 802 -22.47 -2.87 33.43
N GLU A 803 -22.53 -1.85 34.28
CA GLU A 803 -22.98 -0.51 33.91
C GLU A 803 -21.98 0.54 34.38
N TYR A 804 -21.62 1.47 33.48
CA TYR A 804 -20.81 2.64 33.81
C TYR A 804 -21.28 3.89 33.07
N LEU A 805 -20.88 5.06 33.58
CA LEU A 805 -21.04 6.34 32.90
C LEU A 805 -19.74 7.14 33.07
N LEU A 806 -19.07 7.46 31.95
CA LEU A 806 -17.80 8.18 31.92
C LEU A 806 -17.96 9.49 31.14
N PRO A 807 -18.51 10.56 31.77
CA PRO A 807 -18.74 11.81 31.06
C PRO A 807 -17.41 12.49 30.69
N GLY A 808 -17.44 13.30 29.62
CA GLY A 808 -16.28 14.05 29.13
C GLY A 808 -15.37 13.27 28.18
N PRO A 809 -14.22 13.86 27.81
CA PRO A 809 -13.30 13.28 26.83
C PRO A 809 -12.44 12.17 27.44
N HIS A 810 -12.45 11.00 26.82
CA HIS A 810 -11.60 9.86 27.19
C HIS A 810 -10.92 9.24 25.97
N PRO A 811 -9.66 8.77 26.07
CA PRO A 811 -9.01 8.06 24.98
C PRO A 811 -9.67 6.71 24.70
N PHE A 812 -10.19 6.05 25.72
CA PHE A 812 -10.86 4.75 25.62
C PHE A 812 -11.85 4.59 26.78
N ALA A 813 -12.83 3.70 26.63
CA ALA A 813 -13.81 3.40 27.66
C ALA A 813 -14.22 1.92 27.59
N GLY A 814 -14.41 1.29 28.75
CA GLY A 814 -14.81 -0.11 28.89
C GLY A 814 -14.20 -0.75 30.13
N ILE A 815 -13.95 -2.06 30.06
CA ILE A 815 -13.32 -2.83 31.14
C ILE A 815 -12.08 -3.58 30.67
N SER A 816 -11.16 -3.89 31.59
CA SER A 816 -9.96 -4.66 31.30
C SER A 816 -9.64 -5.72 32.35
N PHE A 817 -8.84 -6.68 31.92
CA PHE A 817 -8.35 -7.86 32.61
C PHE A 817 -6.86 -8.03 32.32
N THR A 818 -6.23 -8.95 33.05
CA THR A 818 -4.84 -9.35 32.82
C THR A 818 -4.78 -10.83 32.44
N PHE A 819 -3.96 -11.11 31.43
CA PHE A 819 -3.58 -12.46 30.99
C PHE A 819 -2.07 -12.48 30.64
N PRO A 820 -1.27 -13.46 31.07
CA PRO A 820 0.15 -13.52 30.70
C PRO A 820 0.33 -13.70 29.20
N GLU A 821 0.98 -12.72 28.55
CA GLU A 821 1.20 -12.78 27.11
C GLU A 821 2.07 -13.97 26.70
N SER A 822 3.01 -14.41 27.55
CA SER A 822 3.86 -15.59 27.30
C SER A 822 3.09 -16.89 27.13
N ASP A 823 1.85 -16.93 27.63
CA ASP A 823 1.07 -18.15 27.77
C ASP A 823 0.08 -18.31 26.61
N ILE A 824 -0.07 -17.28 25.76
CA ILE A 824 -0.99 -17.30 24.63
C ILE A 824 -0.36 -17.97 23.40
N ILE A 825 -1.09 -18.89 22.77
CA ILE A 825 -0.68 -19.59 21.56
C ILE A 825 -1.35 -18.96 20.33
N GLY A 826 -2.60 -18.53 20.46
CA GLY A 826 -3.36 -17.91 19.38
C GLY A 826 -4.79 -17.57 19.76
N VAL A 827 -5.50 -16.90 18.86
CA VAL A 827 -6.92 -16.55 19.00
C VAL A 827 -7.69 -16.91 17.75
N LYS A 828 -8.96 -17.28 17.92
CA LYS A 828 -9.96 -17.40 16.86
C LYS A 828 -11.15 -16.52 17.21
N TRP A 829 -11.63 -15.68 16.30
CA TRP A 829 -12.72 -14.74 16.61
C TRP A 829 -13.65 -14.52 15.43
N LEU A 830 -14.90 -14.16 15.72
CA LEU A 830 -15.83 -13.59 14.75
C LEU A 830 -15.91 -12.08 14.99
N GLY A 831 -15.55 -11.31 13.96
CA GLY A 831 -15.54 -9.84 14.00
C GLY A 831 -14.94 -9.26 12.72
N LYS A 832 -14.69 -7.96 12.69
CA LYS A 832 -14.03 -7.34 11.54
C LYS A 832 -12.51 -7.57 11.59
N GLY A 833 -11.94 -7.88 10.44
CA GLY A 833 -10.51 -8.10 10.24
C GLY A 833 -10.09 -7.92 8.78
N PRO A 834 -8.83 -8.23 8.41
CA PRO A 834 -7.86 -8.98 9.20
C PRO A 834 -7.02 -8.12 10.14
N THR A 835 -6.92 -6.81 9.94
CA THR A 835 -6.01 -5.95 10.72
C THR A 835 -6.68 -5.32 11.93
N ASN A 836 -5.86 -4.83 12.85
CA ASN A 836 -6.30 -3.99 13.96
C ASN A 836 -6.75 -2.61 13.48
N VAL A 837 -7.57 -1.95 14.31
CA VAL A 837 -8.17 -0.64 14.02
C VAL A 837 -7.75 0.44 15.04
N TRP A 838 -8.00 1.69 14.68
CA TRP A 838 -7.94 2.87 15.57
C TRP A 838 -9.22 3.66 15.40
N LYS A 839 -9.57 4.55 16.35
CA LYS A 839 -10.80 5.36 16.26
C LYS A 839 -10.94 6.10 14.92
N ASN A 840 -9.84 6.67 14.44
CA ASN A 840 -9.75 7.38 13.18
C ASN A 840 -9.25 6.51 12.02
N ARG A 841 -9.28 5.18 12.14
CA ARG A 841 -8.96 4.21 11.07
C ARG A 841 -9.82 2.95 11.24
N MET A 842 -11.12 3.10 10.99
CA MET A 842 -12.12 2.03 11.13
C MET A 842 -12.40 1.29 9.81
N ALA A 843 -12.08 1.92 8.68
CA ALA A 843 -12.26 1.34 7.35
C ALA A 843 -11.28 0.18 7.08
N GLY A 844 -11.64 -0.69 6.13
CA GLY A 844 -10.85 -1.79 5.60
C GLY A 844 -11.23 -3.18 6.14
N GLY A 845 -11.97 -3.23 7.24
CA GLY A 845 -12.34 -4.47 7.92
C GLY A 845 -13.51 -5.21 7.25
N VAL A 846 -13.34 -6.50 6.99
CA VAL A 846 -14.42 -7.42 6.58
C VAL A 846 -14.82 -8.28 7.77
N LEU A 847 -16.12 -8.41 8.01
CA LEU A 847 -16.70 -9.29 9.01
C LEU A 847 -16.54 -10.75 8.56
N ASP A 848 -15.74 -11.53 9.28
CA ASP A 848 -15.56 -12.97 9.05
C ASP A 848 -15.09 -13.66 10.33
N VAL A 849 -14.91 -14.98 10.27
CA VAL A 849 -14.18 -15.74 11.28
C VAL A 849 -12.70 -15.72 10.94
N TRP A 850 -11.90 -15.25 11.89
CA TRP A 850 -10.46 -15.13 11.75
C TRP A 850 -9.76 -16.02 12.76
N GLN A 851 -8.57 -16.48 12.42
CA GLN A 851 -7.69 -17.16 13.35
C GLN A 851 -6.26 -16.65 13.18
N ARG A 852 -5.56 -16.45 14.30
CA ARG A 852 -4.18 -15.99 14.30
C ARG A 852 -3.38 -16.65 15.41
N PHE A 853 -2.22 -17.20 15.05
CA PHE A 853 -1.21 -17.61 16.02
C PHE A 853 -0.48 -16.40 16.56
N TYR A 854 -0.03 -16.50 17.81
CA TYR A 854 0.72 -15.44 18.45
C TYR A 854 1.95 -15.04 17.61
N ASN A 855 2.11 -13.73 17.44
CA ASN A 855 3.33 -13.10 16.97
C ASN A 855 3.48 -11.75 17.69
N ASN A 856 4.72 -11.30 17.89
CA ASN A 856 5.01 -10.00 18.50
C ASN A 856 5.46 -8.97 17.47
N ARG A 857 4.94 -9.08 16.24
CA ARG A 857 5.33 -8.17 15.15
C ARG A 857 4.74 -6.79 15.40
N LEU A 858 5.57 -5.79 15.22
CA LEU A 858 5.17 -4.40 15.18
C LEU A 858 5.27 -3.90 13.73
N PRO A 859 4.41 -2.96 13.32
CA PRO A 859 4.60 -2.29 12.05
C PRO A 859 5.95 -1.54 12.09
N GLY A 860 6.69 -1.52 10.98
CA GLY A 860 8.08 -1.02 10.95
C GLY A 860 9.16 -1.93 11.58
N ASP A 861 8.82 -3.09 12.17
CA ASP A 861 9.81 -4.13 12.55
C ASP A 861 10.41 -4.83 11.30
N ASN A 862 9.86 -4.53 10.11
CA ASN A 862 10.34 -4.92 8.78
C ASN A 862 10.48 -6.43 8.51
N HIS A 863 10.19 -7.29 9.47
CA HIS A 863 10.28 -8.74 9.33
C HIS A 863 8.95 -9.40 8.93
N TRP A 864 9.03 -10.56 8.24
CA TRP A 864 7.87 -11.40 7.89
C TRP A 864 6.97 -11.73 9.10
N GLY A 865 5.65 -11.78 8.89
CA GLY A 865 4.67 -12.26 9.88
C GLY A 865 3.44 -11.38 10.13
N LEU A 866 3.18 -10.38 9.28
CA LEU A 866 1.93 -9.61 9.28
C LEU A 866 0.74 -10.47 8.78
N PRO A 867 -0.50 -10.16 9.19
CA PRO A 867 -0.92 -9.10 10.12
C PRO A 867 -0.61 -9.36 11.62
N GLN A 868 -0.52 -8.29 12.40
CA GLN A 868 -0.12 -8.27 13.81
C GLN A 868 -1.11 -9.03 14.71
N PHE A 869 -0.62 -9.81 15.67
CA PHE A 869 -1.51 -10.48 16.63
C PHE A 869 -2.14 -9.51 17.63
N LYS A 870 -1.38 -8.50 18.06
CA LYS A 870 -1.80 -7.50 19.03
C LYS A 870 -2.57 -6.39 18.34
N GLY A 871 -3.51 -5.76 19.04
CA GLY A 871 -4.35 -4.76 18.41
C GLY A 871 -5.68 -4.49 19.10
N TYR A 872 -6.41 -3.49 18.60
CA TYR A 872 -7.85 -3.36 18.79
C TYR A 872 -8.56 -4.04 17.62
N PHE A 873 -9.54 -4.89 17.91
CA PHE A 873 -10.36 -5.59 16.93
C PHE A 873 -11.81 -5.12 17.04
N ASP A 874 -12.42 -4.79 15.91
CA ASP A 874 -13.76 -4.19 15.84
C ASP A 874 -14.87 -5.26 15.75
N ASP A 875 -16.03 -4.89 16.29
CA ASP A 875 -17.30 -5.59 16.19
C ASP A 875 -17.21 -7.10 16.53
N VAL A 876 -16.49 -7.43 17.61
CA VAL A 876 -16.28 -8.82 18.02
C VAL A 876 -17.55 -9.42 18.62
N SER A 877 -18.04 -10.51 18.01
CA SER A 877 -19.16 -11.30 18.54
C SER A 877 -18.70 -12.34 19.57
N TRP A 878 -17.60 -13.02 19.27
CA TRP A 878 -16.97 -13.99 20.16
C TRP A 878 -15.48 -14.13 19.84
N MET A 879 -14.70 -14.51 20.84
CA MET A 879 -13.27 -14.79 20.72
C MET A 879 -12.88 -15.98 21.61
N GLU A 880 -12.30 -16.99 20.99
CA GLU A 880 -11.68 -18.15 21.64
C GLU A 880 -10.17 -17.91 21.75
N PHE A 881 -9.65 -18.00 22.97
CA PHE A 881 -8.25 -17.86 23.30
C PHE A 881 -7.65 -19.25 23.53
N ASN A 882 -6.57 -19.54 22.84
CA ASN A 882 -5.82 -20.78 23.02
C ASN A 882 -4.53 -20.48 23.78
N SER A 883 -4.36 -21.10 24.95
CA SER A 883 -3.20 -20.89 25.82
C SER A 883 -2.58 -22.21 26.27
N VAL A 884 -1.39 -22.13 26.87
CA VAL A 884 -0.69 -23.30 27.45
C VAL A 884 -1.51 -24.00 28.55
N ASP A 885 -2.34 -23.25 29.27
CA ASP A 885 -3.17 -23.74 30.39
C ASP A 885 -4.60 -24.16 29.96
N GLY A 886 -4.86 -24.17 28.65
CA GLY A 886 -6.14 -24.52 28.06
C GLY A 886 -6.80 -23.37 27.33
N LYS A 887 -8.09 -23.53 27.01
CA LYS A 887 -8.85 -22.54 26.27
C LYS A 887 -9.81 -21.77 27.16
N PHE A 888 -10.09 -20.54 26.76
CA PHE A 888 -11.25 -19.82 27.25
C PHE A 888 -11.94 -19.07 26.12
N THR A 889 -13.24 -18.85 26.25
CA THR A 889 -14.07 -18.18 25.24
C THR A 889 -14.77 -17.00 25.87
N VAL A 890 -14.83 -15.90 25.12
CA VAL A 890 -15.64 -14.72 25.45
C VAL A 890 -16.68 -14.49 24.36
N VAL A 891 -17.92 -14.24 24.74
CA VAL A 891 -19.04 -13.93 23.83
C VAL A 891 -19.67 -12.59 24.25
N ALA A 892 -19.93 -11.73 23.27
CA ALA A 892 -20.56 -10.42 23.47
C ALA A 892 -22.06 -10.48 23.15
N ALA A 893 -22.91 -10.04 24.07
CA ALA A 893 -24.35 -9.98 23.82
C ALA A 893 -24.73 -8.82 22.89
N GLU A 894 -24.15 -7.64 23.14
CA GLU A 894 -24.34 -6.43 22.35
C GLU A 894 -23.33 -6.33 21.19
N GLU A 895 -23.66 -5.57 20.15
CA GLU A 895 -22.78 -5.28 19.00
C GLU A 895 -21.66 -4.28 19.36
N ASP A 896 -20.81 -3.97 18.37
CA ASP A 896 -19.87 -2.85 18.44
C ASP A 896 -18.88 -2.97 19.62
N LEU A 897 -18.49 -4.20 19.97
CA LEU A 897 -17.50 -4.48 21.00
C LEU A 897 -16.09 -4.45 20.39
N PHE A 898 -15.24 -3.60 20.94
CA PHE A 898 -13.81 -3.66 20.67
C PHE A 898 -13.12 -4.61 21.62
N VAL A 899 -12.21 -5.45 21.12
CA VAL A 899 -11.32 -6.27 21.94
C VAL A 899 -9.89 -5.81 21.76
N ARG A 900 -9.21 -5.49 22.87
CA ARG A 900 -7.78 -5.20 22.90
C ARG A 900 -7.00 -6.47 23.24
N LEU A 901 -6.12 -6.91 22.33
CA LEU A 901 -5.16 -7.98 22.58
C LEU A 901 -3.78 -7.41 22.91
N PHE A 902 -3.40 -7.50 24.18
CA PHE A 902 -2.08 -7.19 24.73
C PHE A 902 -1.63 -5.75 24.53
N ASP A 903 -0.38 -5.47 24.93
CA ASP A 903 0.22 -4.16 24.82
C ASP A 903 0.90 -4.00 23.46
N PHE A 904 0.49 -2.97 22.73
CA PHE A 904 1.02 -2.58 21.42
C PHE A 904 0.86 -1.08 21.24
N HIS A 905 1.67 -0.51 20.34
CA HIS A 905 1.63 0.92 20.06
C HIS A 905 1.79 1.17 18.57
N ALA A 906 1.26 2.29 18.11
CA ALA A 906 1.36 2.69 16.72
C ALA A 906 2.59 3.53 16.42
N LEU A 907 3.04 4.34 17.38
CA LEU A 907 4.16 5.26 17.18
C LEU A 907 5.26 4.98 18.19
N SER A 908 6.46 4.69 17.66
CA SER A 908 7.68 4.47 18.43
C SER A 908 8.25 5.80 18.91
N GLY A 909 8.60 5.91 20.19
CA GLY A 909 9.19 7.14 20.71
C GLY A 909 9.70 7.06 22.15
N PRO A 910 10.15 8.18 22.74
CA PRO A 910 10.51 8.23 24.16
C PRO A 910 9.34 7.83 25.07
N ARG A 911 8.11 8.05 24.61
CA ARG A 911 6.88 7.50 25.16
C ARG A 911 6.06 6.96 24.00
N ASN A 912 5.74 5.67 24.05
CA ASN A 912 4.92 5.06 23.02
C ASN A 912 3.49 5.61 23.08
N TYR A 913 2.84 5.70 21.92
CA TYR A 913 1.50 6.26 21.78
C TYR A 913 0.60 5.38 20.89
N PRO A 914 -0.72 5.33 21.15
CA PRO A 914 -1.43 5.92 22.29
C PRO A 914 -1.15 5.20 23.60
N ALA A 915 -1.50 5.86 24.70
CA ALA A 915 -1.60 5.20 26.00
C ALA A 915 -2.61 4.06 25.91
N LEU A 916 -2.37 3.00 26.67
CA LEU A 916 -3.22 1.82 26.69
C LEU A 916 -3.98 1.72 28.03
N PRO A 917 -5.14 1.05 28.06
CA PRO A 917 -5.84 0.75 29.30
C PRO A 917 -4.97 -0.01 30.31
N PRO A 918 -5.21 0.11 31.63
CA PRO A 918 -4.61 -0.79 32.61
C PRO A 918 -4.99 -2.25 32.31
N GLY A 919 -4.16 -3.21 32.73
CA GLY A 919 -4.28 -4.60 32.26
C GLY A 919 -3.74 -4.77 30.84
N ASN A 920 -3.97 -5.92 30.23
CA ASN A 920 -3.49 -6.22 28.87
C ASN A 920 -4.50 -7.00 28.01
N LEU A 921 -5.73 -7.20 28.49
CA LEU A 921 -6.83 -7.76 27.71
C LEU A 921 -8.09 -6.94 28.01
N SER A 922 -8.59 -6.20 27.02
CA SER A 922 -9.68 -5.23 27.25
C SER A 922 -10.90 -5.50 26.38
N PHE A 923 -12.07 -5.19 26.93
CA PHE A 923 -13.38 -5.21 26.27
C PHE A 923 -13.92 -3.78 26.33
N LEU A 924 -13.92 -3.11 25.18
CA LEU A 924 -14.03 -1.66 25.08
C LEU A 924 -15.23 -1.24 24.23
N ASP A 925 -15.82 -0.13 24.63
CA ASP A 925 -16.85 0.62 23.92
C ASP A 925 -16.25 1.72 23.04
N ALA A 926 -15.05 2.17 23.40
CA ALA A 926 -14.32 3.21 22.71
C ALA A 926 -12.82 2.95 22.76
N ILE A 927 -12.14 3.17 21.64
CA ILE A 927 -10.69 3.02 21.45
C ILE A 927 -10.06 4.37 21.11
N PRO A 928 -8.74 4.55 21.30
CA PRO A 928 -8.11 5.84 21.03
C PRO A 928 -7.94 6.11 19.54
N PRO A 929 -7.96 7.39 19.11
CA PRO A 929 -7.40 7.79 17.83
C PRO A 929 -5.87 7.67 17.84
N VAL A 930 -5.28 7.63 16.65
CA VAL A 930 -3.83 7.59 16.44
C VAL A 930 -3.36 8.82 15.65
N GLY A 931 -2.13 9.26 15.92
CA GLY A 931 -1.50 10.42 15.26
C GLY A 931 -0.76 10.05 13.97
N THR A 932 0.03 10.98 13.43
CA THR A 932 0.91 10.77 12.27
C THR A 932 2.30 11.38 12.50
N LYS A 933 3.34 10.96 11.75
CA LYS A 933 4.72 11.49 11.87
C LYS A 933 4.93 12.74 11.02
N LEU A 934 4.65 13.93 11.54
CA LEU A 934 4.81 15.15 10.74
C LEU A 934 6.18 15.84 10.99
N ALA A 935 7.29 15.19 10.65
CA ALA A 935 8.65 15.76 10.64
C ALA A 935 9.44 15.81 11.99
N MET A 936 9.27 14.78 12.84
CA MET A 936 10.16 14.38 13.95
C MET A 936 10.01 15.11 15.30
N GLY A 937 8.77 15.17 15.80
CA GLY A 937 8.46 15.47 17.20
C GLY A 937 7.19 14.81 17.76
N ILE A 938 6.77 13.67 17.19
CA ILE A 938 5.57 12.85 17.51
C ILE A 938 4.30 13.68 17.72
N SER A 939 3.53 13.90 16.64
CA SER A 939 2.21 14.51 16.74
C SER A 939 1.21 13.48 17.27
N ASN A 940 1.13 13.36 18.59
CA ASN A 940 0.01 12.70 19.27
C ASN A 940 -1.23 13.61 19.39
N ASP A 941 -1.20 14.77 18.73
CA ASP A 941 -2.31 15.73 18.67
C ASP A 941 -3.31 15.31 17.60
N THR A 942 -3.98 14.21 17.88
CA THR A 942 -4.97 13.61 16.99
C THR A 942 -6.15 14.53 16.64
N PRO A 943 -6.64 15.45 17.51
CA PRO A 943 -7.71 16.38 17.14
C PRO A 943 -7.42 17.25 15.91
N ASN A 944 -6.15 17.58 15.64
CA ASN A 944 -5.80 18.36 14.45
C ASN A 944 -6.00 17.59 13.13
N LEU A 945 -6.14 16.26 13.18
CA LEU A 945 -6.36 15.42 12.01
C LEU A 945 -7.83 15.37 11.56
N GLY A 946 -8.73 16.02 12.29
CA GLY A 946 -10.15 16.10 11.96
C GLY A 946 -11.04 15.50 13.05
N PRO A 947 -12.37 15.53 12.84
CA PRO A 947 -13.36 15.09 13.83
C PRO A 947 -13.13 13.67 14.37
N ALA A 948 -12.71 12.72 13.53
CA ALA A 948 -12.44 11.34 13.96
C ALA A 948 -11.22 11.26 14.90
N GLY A 949 -10.31 12.23 14.81
CA GLY A 949 -9.13 12.37 15.66
C GLY A 949 -9.41 12.94 17.05
N GLU A 950 -10.61 13.43 17.34
CA GLU A 950 -10.98 13.92 18.67
C GLU A 950 -11.05 12.78 19.70
N MET A 951 -11.09 13.11 21.00
CA MET A 951 -11.29 12.12 22.06
C MET A 951 -12.72 11.56 22.05
N ASN A 952 -12.95 10.42 22.69
CA ASN A 952 -14.29 9.83 22.79
C ASN A 952 -15.12 10.54 23.87
N THR A 953 -16.44 10.62 23.67
CA THR A 953 -17.39 11.15 24.65
C THR A 953 -18.47 10.12 24.96
N MET A 954 -18.66 9.80 26.25
CA MET A 954 -19.67 8.81 26.70
C MET A 954 -20.77 9.52 27.50
N GLU A 955 -21.69 10.18 26.81
CA GLU A 955 -22.73 11.02 27.44
C GLU A 955 -23.89 10.23 28.06
N HIS A 956 -23.99 8.93 27.76
CA HIS A 956 -25.07 8.06 28.21
C HIS A 956 -24.51 6.84 28.97
N PRO A 957 -25.24 6.30 29.96
CA PRO A 957 -24.84 5.08 30.64
C PRO A 957 -24.68 3.94 29.64
N VAL A 958 -23.53 3.26 29.72
CA VAL A 958 -23.22 2.08 28.94
C VAL A 958 -23.56 0.86 29.76
N ARG A 959 -24.26 -0.09 29.14
CA ARG A 959 -24.56 -1.41 29.69
C ARG A 959 -24.06 -2.47 28.74
N ARG A 960 -23.30 -3.43 29.25
CA ARG A 960 -22.83 -4.56 28.46
C ARG A 960 -22.96 -5.87 29.21
N THR A 961 -23.09 -6.93 28.41
CA THR A 961 -23.16 -8.31 28.87
C THR A 961 -22.12 -9.14 28.11
N LEU A 962 -21.17 -9.70 28.85
CA LEU A 962 -20.16 -10.63 28.35
C LEU A 962 -20.36 -12.01 28.98
N PHE A 963 -20.17 -13.06 28.20
CA PHE A 963 -20.19 -14.43 28.69
C PHE A 963 -18.80 -15.04 28.57
N PHE A 964 -18.36 -15.69 29.63
CA PHE A 964 -17.06 -16.37 29.70
C PHE A 964 -17.27 -17.87 29.89
N TYR A 965 -16.49 -18.66 29.16
CA TYR A 965 -16.36 -20.09 29.40
C TYR A 965 -14.88 -20.45 29.52
N PHE A 966 -14.52 -21.11 30.62
CA PHE A 966 -13.14 -21.48 30.96
C PHE A 966 -12.99 -23.00 30.81
N GLY A 967 -12.88 -23.46 29.57
CA GLY A 967 -12.88 -24.88 29.23
C GLY A 967 -12.95 -25.11 27.72
N LEU A 968 -13.17 -26.36 27.31
CA LEU A 968 -13.37 -26.74 25.91
C LEU A 968 -14.86 -26.77 25.55
N LEU A 969 -15.23 -26.15 24.43
CA LEU A 969 -16.58 -26.13 23.84
C LEU A 969 -16.71 -27.04 22.62
#